data_AF-A0A939X5Y3-F1
#
_entry.id   AF-A0A939X5Y3-F1
#
_cell.length_a   1.000
_cell.length_b   1.000
_cell.length_c   1.000
_cell.angle_alpha   90.00
_cell.angle_beta   90.00
_cell.angle_gamma   90.00
#
_symmetry.space_group_name_H-M   'P 1'
#
loop_
_entity.id
_entity.type
_entity.pdbx_description
1 polymer ?
#
loop_
_entity_poly.entity_id
_entity_poly.type
_entity_poly.pdbx_seq_one_letter_code
_entity_poly.pdbx_strand_id
1 'polypeptide(L)'
;SSEGNITPLPDGTFVMVVGKTEEGSCKSKLEIVKLNEKLEETGTIEVSGELELAWDLKVTPLDNGNLVLADYTGIHIIDPNGKLLANESADGFTGMIFTVDGKIYELVDNYNSSSNEDEFYFQEIDQNTAKPVGDKIKTTYEAFSLIQGIDGCYVLGNSGLKRFDITTGTSGDLVLDWNWTDINSTNISSQNVKILSEDEMIFTKYTWTETEDPQQKVSGRDMSLVKFTRAPKNPHAGKSVIELGCMSVDGPFRDYVVDYNKAPEHVSRILISDYSDEIYSANQPYEDTVTELSDRIYLDMLSGEGPDILMNFFGLSQFNTEDILVDLNKFIDGQSGFNRDEYFDNIFRACEESGKLYQIPVCIDATGFAANPQLVGDRTSWTIEEFDQAVGSLPANVSLIQDTSKEDLLAMFLESDLASFIDNEKKEVSFDSEDFRKLLEISKKYGADKTVSGDMTYGMDMDMGPGMSAGYVGEEDKFAEGLVALMNVTIYGIEEYARLVNSVTFQPTFIGMPGPKAEGMSAMSLMSFAISAASDHQEEAWDFIRYLFDEDSQYKYSESFLGIPVSKNALTRKNEDDIARYNEYVEDYNKYIKEEGASAEGLKERTKITPEICDGYVKLIENITVIKTTDTSILAIIKEETASFFANQKPAEDVCKVIQNRATTKVHER
;
A
#
# COMPACT_ATOMS: atom_id res chain seq x y z
N SER A 1 2.56 5.79 36.03
CA SER A 1 1.65 6.93 35.80
C SER A 1 0.87 6.62 34.54
N SER A 2 -0.45 6.49 34.62
CA SER A 2 -1.26 6.52 33.39
C SER A 2 -1.21 7.95 32.84
N GLU A 3 -1.04 8.09 31.53
CA GLU A 3 -1.08 9.39 30.85
C GLU A 3 -2.50 9.96 31.01
N GLY A 4 -2.64 11.05 31.77
CA GLY A 4 -3.93 11.71 31.94
C GLY A 4 -4.19 12.66 30.77
N ASN A 5 -5.28 12.45 30.03
CA ASN A 5 -5.71 13.36 28.97
C ASN A 5 -6.11 14.72 29.59
N ILE A 6 -5.37 15.79 29.25
CA ILE A 6 -5.74 17.17 29.63
C ILE A 6 -6.94 17.59 28.79
N THR A 7 -8.05 17.88 29.46
CA THR A 7 -9.35 18.14 28.86
C THR A 7 -9.77 19.59 29.15
N PRO A 8 -10.04 20.42 28.13
CA PRO A 8 -10.53 21.78 28.35
C PRO A 8 -11.96 21.77 28.90
N LEU A 9 -12.25 22.71 29.79
CA LEU A 9 -13.60 22.95 30.34
C LEU A 9 -14.24 24.19 29.67
N PRO A 10 -15.58 24.29 29.67
CA PRO A 10 -16.28 25.43 29.06
C PRO A 10 -15.91 26.81 29.64
N ASP A 11 -15.35 26.86 30.84
CA ASP A 11 -14.92 28.08 31.52
C ASP A 11 -13.48 28.53 31.18
N GLY A 12 -12.80 27.81 30.28
CA GLY A 12 -11.43 28.09 29.85
C GLY A 12 -10.35 27.51 30.77
N THR A 13 -10.72 26.77 31.80
CA THR A 13 -9.80 25.98 32.62
C THR A 13 -9.64 24.56 32.05
N PHE A 14 -8.79 23.73 32.66
CA PHE A 14 -8.59 22.35 32.22
C PHE A 14 -8.71 21.38 33.38
N VAL A 15 -9.00 20.13 33.03
CA VAL A 15 -9.03 19.01 33.95
C VAL A 15 -8.16 17.88 33.41
N MET A 16 -7.44 17.20 34.28
CA MET A 16 -6.69 15.99 33.98
C MET A 16 -7.08 14.91 34.98
N VAL A 17 -7.39 13.71 34.49
CA VAL A 17 -7.69 12.56 35.36
C VAL A 17 -6.47 11.67 35.40
N VAL A 18 -5.94 11.39 36.61
CA VAL A 18 -4.73 10.58 36.78
C VAL A 18 -5.00 9.37 37.67
N GLY A 19 -4.42 8.23 37.29
CA GLY A 19 -4.41 7.01 38.09
C GLY A 19 -3.23 6.99 39.04
N LYS A 20 -3.50 6.84 40.33
CA LYS A 20 -2.50 6.70 41.38
C LYS A 20 -2.51 5.28 41.92
N THR A 21 -1.45 4.56 41.64
CA THR A 21 -1.25 3.18 42.13
C THR A 21 -0.48 3.22 43.44
N GLU A 22 -1.02 2.62 44.50
CA GLU A 22 -0.28 2.44 45.75
C GLU A 22 0.76 1.32 45.60
N GLU A 23 1.94 1.49 46.20
CA GLU A 23 3.02 0.50 46.16
C GLU A 23 2.54 -0.86 46.69
N GLY A 24 2.51 -1.88 45.83
CA GLY A 24 2.04 -3.23 46.17
C GLY A 24 0.54 -3.51 45.93
N SER A 25 -0.22 -2.56 45.36
CA SER A 25 -1.61 -2.74 44.95
C SER A 25 -1.74 -2.79 43.42
N CYS A 26 -2.62 -3.65 42.90
CA CYS A 26 -3.03 -3.62 41.48
C CYS A 26 -4.20 -2.65 41.21
N LYS A 27 -4.72 -1.99 42.25
CA LYS A 27 -5.83 -1.03 42.14
C LYS A 27 -5.30 0.41 42.10
N SER A 28 -5.73 1.17 41.09
CA SER A 28 -5.43 2.60 40.95
C SER A 28 -6.60 3.44 41.46
N LYS A 29 -6.31 4.45 42.29
CA LYS A 29 -7.29 5.49 42.65
C LYS A 29 -7.23 6.61 41.63
N LEU A 30 -8.37 7.14 41.22
CA LEU A 30 -8.42 8.25 40.27
C LEU A 30 -8.45 9.59 41.01
N GLU A 31 -7.64 10.53 40.54
CA GLU A 31 -7.61 11.91 41.01
C GLU A 31 -7.92 12.85 39.84
N ILE A 32 -8.78 13.85 40.08
CA ILE A 32 -9.09 14.95 39.17
C ILE A 32 -8.16 16.10 39.52
N VAL A 33 -7.22 16.41 38.64
CA VAL A 33 -6.32 17.56 38.74
C VAL A 33 -6.94 18.72 37.96
N LYS A 34 -7.21 19.83 38.65
CA LYS A 34 -7.72 21.07 38.05
C LYS A 34 -6.55 21.97 37.66
N LEU A 35 -6.51 22.41 36.42
CA LEU A 35 -5.46 23.27 35.88
C LEU A 35 -6.05 24.60 35.43
N ASN A 36 -5.29 25.69 35.62
CA ASN A 36 -5.67 26.99 35.08
C ASN A 36 -5.37 27.12 33.57
N GLU A 37 -5.67 28.28 32.99
CA GLU A 37 -5.39 28.61 31.59
C GLU A 37 -3.90 28.49 31.18
N LYS A 38 -2.98 28.44 32.16
CA LYS A 38 -1.53 28.25 31.96
C LYS A 38 -1.06 26.82 32.19
N LEU A 39 -1.99 25.88 32.35
CA LEU A 39 -1.75 24.48 32.69
C LEU A 39 -1.07 24.29 34.05
N GLU A 40 -1.18 25.25 34.96
CA GLU A 40 -0.68 25.14 36.32
C GLU A 40 -1.75 24.50 37.22
N GLU A 41 -1.34 23.55 38.07
CA GLU A 41 -2.23 22.91 39.03
C GLU A 41 -2.81 23.94 40.03
N THR A 42 -4.13 23.96 40.12
CA THR A 42 -4.90 24.80 41.05
C THR A 42 -5.54 24.00 42.18
N GLY A 43 -5.63 22.68 42.03
CA GLY A 43 -6.09 21.77 43.06
C GLY A 43 -6.31 20.36 42.52
N THR A 44 -6.39 19.40 43.44
CA THR A 44 -6.60 17.99 43.12
C THR A 44 -7.72 17.42 43.99
N ILE A 45 -8.58 16.59 43.40
CA ILE A 45 -9.76 16.00 44.03
C ILE A 45 -9.78 14.49 43.80
N GLU A 46 -9.90 13.69 44.86
CA GLU A 46 -10.03 12.23 44.75
C GLU A 46 -11.42 11.86 44.22
N VAL A 47 -11.49 10.99 43.21
CA VAL A 47 -12.75 10.44 42.72
C VAL A 47 -13.24 9.39 43.70
N SER A 48 -14.48 9.53 44.17
CA SER A 48 -15.09 8.57 45.08
C SER A 48 -15.51 7.30 44.33
N GLY A 49 -15.14 6.13 44.82
CA GLY A 49 -15.52 4.83 44.26
C GLY A 49 -14.29 3.98 43.92
N GLU A 50 -14.48 2.66 43.80
CA GLU A 50 -13.47 1.79 43.17
C GLU A 50 -13.77 1.75 41.68
N LEU A 51 -12.99 2.50 40.89
CA LEU A 51 -13.07 2.54 39.44
C LEU A 51 -11.86 1.80 38.87
N GLU A 52 -12.10 0.66 38.23
CA GLU A 52 -11.08 -0.07 37.48
C GLU A 52 -11.13 0.39 36.03
N LEU A 53 -10.51 1.54 35.74
CA LEU A 53 -10.46 2.09 34.39
C LEU A 53 -9.16 1.68 33.69
N ALA A 54 -9.28 1.51 32.38
CA ALA A 54 -8.25 1.09 31.48
C ALA A 54 -7.25 2.19 31.11
N TRP A 55 -6.25 1.82 30.30
CA TRP A 55 -5.18 2.73 29.88
C TRP A 55 -5.61 3.85 28.92
N ASP A 56 -6.79 3.79 28.28
CA ASP A 56 -7.27 4.81 27.33
C ASP A 56 -8.56 5.52 27.80
N LEU A 57 -8.49 6.11 28.99
CA LEU A 57 -9.61 6.83 29.58
C LEU A 57 -9.91 8.14 28.81
N LYS A 58 -11.13 8.27 28.31
CA LYS A 58 -11.65 9.53 27.74
C LYS A 58 -12.44 10.31 28.80
N VAL A 59 -12.24 11.63 28.79
CA VAL A 59 -12.92 12.56 29.70
C VAL A 59 -13.74 13.54 28.85
N THR A 60 -15.05 13.58 29.06
CA THR A 60 -15.96 14.48 28.35
C THR A 60 -16.67 15.39 29.34
N PRO A 61 -16.46 16.72 29.29
CA PRO A 61 -17.17 17.65 30.15
C PRO A 61 -18.60 17.88 29.66
N LEU A 62 -19.54 18.00 30.59
CA LEU A 62 -20.94 18.33 30.31
C LEU A 62 -21.22 19.79 30.66
N ASP A 63 -22.24 20.38 30.03
CA ASP A 63 -22.66 21.77 30.27
C ASP A 63 -23.09 22.04 31.72
N ASN A 64 -23.53 21.00 32.44
CA ASN A 64 -23.89 21.10 33.85
C ASN A 64 -22.67 21.05 34.80
N GLY A 65 -21.46 20.92 34.27
CA GLY A 65 -20.19 20.84 35.00
C GLY A 65 -19.76 19.42 35.40
N ASN A 66 -20.62 18.41 35.24
CA ASN A 66 -20.25 17.02 35.47
C ASN A 66 -19.26 16.54 34.40
N LEU A 67 -18.53 15.47 34.71
CA LEU A 67 -17.61 14.81 33.79
C LEU A 67 -18.10 13.39 33.50
N VAL A 68 -18.05 13.01 32.22
CA VAL A 68 -18.20 11.62 31.78
C VAL A 68 -16.80 11.05 31.62
N LEU A 69 -16.53 9.97 32.33
CA LEU A 69 -15.34 9.14 32.20
C LEU A 69 -15.75 7.87 31.46
N ALA A 70 -15.14 7.61 30.31
CA ALA A 70 -15.49 6.44 29.49
C ALA A 70 -14.25 5.73 28.96
N ASP A 71 -14.32 4.41 28.94
CA ASP A 71 -13.35 3.52 28.31
C ASP A 71 -14.07 2.26 27.77
N TYR A 72 -13.33 1.21 27.44
CA TYR A 72 -13.91 -0.04 26.93
C TYR A 72 -14.65 -0.87 27.98
N THR A 73 -14.58 -0.50 29.25
CA THR A 73 -15.22 -1.23 30.37
C THR A 73 -16.55 -0.61 30.79
N GLY A 74 -16.73 0.70 30.55
CA GLY A 74 -17.91 1.39 31.02
C GLY A 74 -17.91 2.90 30.87
N ILE A 75 -19.03 3.48 31.34
CA ILE A 75 -19.25 4.91 31.45
C ILE A 75 -19.50 5.24 32.92
N HIS A 76 -18.84 6.30 33.39
CA HIS A 76 -18.99 6.83 34.74
C HIS A 76 -19.24 8.33 34.70
N ILE A 77 -20.30 8.78 35.38
CA ILE A 77 -20.65 10.19 35.49
C ILE A 77 -20.30 10.66 36.89
N ILE A 78 -19.45 11.68 36.97
CA ILE A 78 -18.96 12.24 38.22
C ILE A 78 -19.27 13.74 38.30
N ASP A 79 -19.48 14.23 39.52
CA ASP A 79 -19.65 15.66 39.76
C ASP A 79 -18.28 16.40 39.81
N PRO A 80 -18.27 17.75 39.76
CA PRO A 80 -17.04 18.55 39.85
C PRO A 80 -16.22 18.38 41.15
N ASN A 81 -16.76 17.68 42.15
CA ASN A 81 -16.13 17.38 43.44
C ASN A 81 -15.66 15.92 43.51
N GLY A 82 -15.64 15.20 42.39
CA GLY A 82 -15.18 13.82 42.31
C GLY A 82 -16.19 12.80 42.82
N LYS A 83 -17.44 13.18 43.11
CA LYS A 83 -18.45 12.23 43.55
C LYS A 83 -19.00 11.44 42.36
N LEU A 84 -18.97 10.12 42.44
CA LEU A 84 -19.66 9.25 41.47
C LEU A 84 -21.18 9.41 41.58
N LEU A 85 -21.81 9.81 40.48
CA LEU A 85 -23.25 10.03 40.38
C LEU A 85 -23.95 8.82 39.78
N ALA A 86 -23.38 8.26 38.70
CA ALA A 86 -23.90 7.11 37.99
C ALA A 86 -22.78 6.35 37.28
N ASN A 87 -23.01 5.07 37.02
CA ASN A 87 -22.14 4.25 36.20
C ASN A 87 -22.92 3.16 35.48
N GLU A 88 -22.41 2.71 34.35
CA GLU A 88 -22.89 1.56 33.60
C GLU A 88 -21.68 0.81 33.03
N SER A 89 -21.76 -0.52 33.02
CA SER A 89 -20.74 -1.42 32.47
C SER A 89 -21.43 -2.45 31.60
N ALA A 90 -20.98 -2.60 30.36
CA ALA A 90 -21.51 -3.53 29.37
C ALA A 90 -20.42 -3.89 28.37
N ASP A 91 -20.64 -4.98 27.64
CA ASP A 91 -19.75 -5.37 26.55
C ASP A 91 -19.96 -4.47 25.33
N GLY A 92 -18.88 -4.23 24.57
CA GLY A 92 -18.93 -3.48 23.31
C GLY A 92 -18.69 -1.98 23.43
N PHE A 93 -18.33 -1.45 24.60
CA PHE A 93 -17.96 -0.04 24.70
C PHE A 93 -16.65 0.23 23.95
N THR A 94 -16.65 1.30 23.15
CA THR A 94 -15.43 1.80 22.49
C THR A 94 -14.70 2.85 23.35
N GLY A 95 -15.34 3.35 24.42
CA GLY A 95 -14.89 4.51 25.19
C GLY A 95 -15.14 5.87 24.53
N MET A 96 -15.68 5.90 23.30
CA MET A 96 -15.94 7.15 22.58
C MET A 96 -17.30 7.75 22.96
N ILE A 97 -17.27 9.00 23.46
CA ILE A 97 -18.45 9.77 23.85
C ILE A 97 -18.55 11.02 22.99
N PHE A 98 -19.76 11.28 22.50
CA PHE A 98 -20.08 12.43 21.67
C PHE A 98 -21.19 13.25 22.32
N THR A 99 -21.13 14.57 22.16
CA THR A 99 -22.14 15.49 22.68
C THR A 99 -22.79 16.24 21.52
N VAL A 100 -24.12 16.15 21.41
CA VAL A 100 -24.92 16.82 20.39
C VAL A 100 -26.17 17.38 21.05
N ASP A 101 -26.42 18.67 20.89
CA ASP A 101 -27.60 19.38 21.43
C ASP A 101 -27.88 19.10 22.92
N GLY A 102 -26.81 19.04 23.74
CA GLY A 102 -26.88 18.80 25.18
C GLY A 102 -27.18 17.34 25.57
N LYS A 103 -27.26 16.42 24.60
CA LYS A 103 -27.34 14.97 24.81
C LYS A 103 -25.97 14.35 24.66
N ILE A 104 -25.77 13.18 25.27
CA ILE A 104 -24.57 12.37 25.08
C ILE A 104 -24.90 11.07 24.35
N TYR A 105 -24.00 10.66 23.48
CA TYR A 105 -24.07 9.42 22.73
C TYR A 105 -22.77 8.65 22.94
N GLU A 106 -22.89 7.36 23.20
CA GLU A 106 -21.77 6.44 23.16
C GLU A 106 -21.69 5.77 21.79
N LEU A 107 -20.47 5.48 21.34
CA LEU A 107 -20.26 4.56 20.23
C LEU A 107 -20.04 3.14 20.80
N VAL A 108 -20.88 2.22 20.35
CA VAL A 108 -20.83 0.80 20.73
C VAL A 108 -20.39 0.00 19.53
N ASP A 109 -19.41 -0.87 19.75
CA ASP A 109 -19.01 -1.92 18.85
C ASP A 109 -19.77 -3.21 19.17
N ASN A 110 -20.37 -3.81 18.16
CA ASN A 110 -21.07 -5.08 18.26
C ASN A 110 -20.45 -6.10 17.30
N TYR A 111 -19.38 -6.73 17.75
CA TYR A 111 -18.71 -7.81 17.01
C TYR A 111 -19.67 -8.94 16.65
N ASN A 112 -19.86 -9.17 15.35
CA ASN A 112 -20.65 -10.27 14.83
C ASN A 112 -19.78 -11.50 14.59
N SER A 113 -19.77 -12.42 15.57
CA SER A 113 -19.03 -13.68 15.48
C SER A 113 -19.38 -14.59 14.28
N SER A 114 -20.52 -14.36 13.61
CA SER A 114 -20.92 -15.16 12.43
C SER A 114 -20.35 -14.64 11.12
N SER A 115 -20.14 -13.32 11.00
CA SER A 115 -19.49 -12.70 9.83
C SER A 115 -18.02 -12.31 10.08
N ASN A 116 -17.56 -12.35 11.33
CA ASN A 116 -16.25 -11.85 11.75
C ASN A 116 -16.05 -10.37 11.41
N GLU A 117 -17.10 -9.56 11.61
CA GLU A 117 -17.12 -8.13 11.31
C GLU A 117 -17.62 -7.34 12.52
N ASP A 118 -17.07 -6.14 12.69
CA ASP A 118 -17.52 -5.17 13.69
C ASP A 118 -18.66 -4.31 13.13
N GLU A 119 -19.72 -4.15 13.92
CA GLU A 119 -20.81 -3.24 13.58
C GLU A 119 -20.91 -2.11 14.63
N PHE A 120 -20.80 -0.88 14.14
CA PHE A 120 -20.80 0.30 15.01
C PHE A 120 -22.17 0.96 15.11
N TYR A 121 -22.54 1.33 16.33
CA TYR A 121 -23.81 1.98 16.65
C TYR A 121 -23.63 3.13 17.62
N PHE A 122 -24.32 4.24 17.36
CA PHE A 122 -24.53 5.27 18.37
C PHE A 122 -25.73 4.92 19.25
N GLN A 123 -25.57 5.11 20.54
CA GLN A 123 -26.63 4.93 21.52
C GLN A 123 -26.69 6.17 22.42
N GLU A 124 -27.86 6.80 22.56
CA GLU A 124 -28.03 7.92 23.49
C GLU A 124 -27.91 7.41 24.94
N ILE A 125 -27.26 8.19 25.81
CA ILE A 125 -27.07 7.87 27.23
C ILE A 125 -27.77 8.90 28.11
N ASP A 126 -28.55 8.43 29.07
CA ASP A 126 -29.15 9.31 30.08
C ASP A 126 -28.08 9.79 31.09
N GLN A 127 -27.86 11.09 31.16
CA GLN A 127 -26.81 11.71 31.97
C GLN A 127 -27.00 11.58 33.49
N ASN A 128 -28.18 11.13 33.95
CA ASN A 128 -28.44 10.96 35.39
C ASN A 128 -28.23 9.51 35.84
N THR A 129 -28.33 8.56 34.91
CA THR A 129 -28.29 7.13 35.19
C THR A 129 -27.16 6.39 34.50
N ALA A 130 -26.47 7.04 33.55
CA ALA A 130 -25.46 6.46 32.65
C ALA A 130 -25.99 5.32 31.77
N LYS A 131 -27.31 5.15 31.65
CA LYS A 131 -27.91 4.04 30.92
C LYS A 131 -28.29 4.40 29.48
N PRO A 132 -28.18 3.44 28.55
CA PRO A 132 -28.74 3.54 27.21
C PRO A 132 -30.21 3.94 27.20
N VAL A 133 -30.56 4.90 26.35
CA VAL A 133 -31.94 5.33 26.08
C VAL A 133 -32.19 5.45 24.58
N GLY A 134 -33.40 5.11 24.14
CA GLY A 134 -33.77 5.16 22.73
C GLY A 134 -33.19 4.00 21.89
N ASP A 135 -33.38 4.09 20.58
CA ASP A 135 -32.92 3.08 19.63
C ASP A 135 -31.45 3.31 19.24
N LYS A 136 -30.74 2.22 18.91
CA LYS A 136 -29.40 2.29 18.33
C LYS A 136 -29.44 2.86 16.92
N ILE A 137 -28.45 3.67 16.58
CA ILE A 137 -28.29 4.29 15.26
C ILE A 137 -27.04 3.71 14.61
N LYS A 138 -27.23 2.94 13.54
CA LYS A 138 -26.11 2.28 12.83
C LYS A 138 -25.26 3.32 12.10
N THR A 139 -23.94 3.14 12.11
CA THR A 139 -22.98 3.89 11.30
C THR A 139 -22.08 2.93 10.53
N THR A 140 -21.56 3.37 9.39
CA THR A 140 -20.53 2.65 8.61
C THR A 140 -19.11 3.09 8.99
N TYR A 141 -18.98 4.02 9.92
CA TYR A 141 -17.71 4.62 10.31
C TYR A 141 -17.23 4.07 11.65
N GLU A 142 -15.96 3.69 11.69
CA GLU A 142 -15.29 3.17 12.87
C GLU A 142 -14.91 4.28 13.87
N ALA A 143 -14.65 3.87 15.11
CA ALA A 143 -14.30 4.77 16.22
C ALA A 143 -13.20 5.80 15.87
N PHE A 144 -12.12 5.37 15.22
CA PHE A 144 -10.95 6.22 14.96
C PHE A 144 -11.16 7.29 13.87
N SER A 145 -12.24 7.17 13.10
CA SER A 145 -12.59 8.15 12.05
C SER A 145 -13.48 9.29 12.58
N LEU A 146 -14.14 9.08 13.73
CA LEU A 146 -15.13 10.00 14.27
C LEU A 146 -14.51 11.02 15.22
N ILE A 147 -14.85 12.30 15.02
CA ILE A 147 -14.25 13.42 15.74
C ILE A 147 -15.35 14.31 16.35
N GLN A 148 -15.23 14.58 17.64
CA GLN A 148 -16.00 15.62 18.32
C GLN A 148 -15.37 17.00 18.07
N GLY A 149 -16.07 17.85 17.31
CA GLY A 149 -15.79 19.28 17.21
C GLY A 149 -16.53 20.09 18.26
N ILE A 150 -16.22 21.39 18.36
CA ILE A 150 -16.94 22.33 19.25
C ILE A 150 -18.38 22.53 18.78
N ASP A 151 -18.62 22.47 17.48
CA ASP A 151 -19.89 22.82 16.83
C ASP A 151 -20.64 21.61 16.24
N GLY A 152 -20.19 20.39 16.55
CA GLY A 152 -20.82 19.15 16.11
C GLY A 152 -19.84 18.00 15.97
N CYS A 153 -20.28 16.96 15.27
CA CYS A 153 -19.49 15.76 15.01
C CYS A 153 -19.04 15.73 13.55
N TYR A 154 -17.90 15.11 13.33
CA TYR A 154 -17.25 15.03 12.03
C TYR A 154 -16.69 13.63 11.81
N VAL A 155 -16.43 13.31 10.55
CA VAL A 155 -15.70 12.10 10.17
C VAL A 155 -14.51 12.49 9.31
N LEU A 156 -13.35 11.93 9.65
CA LEU A 156 -12.10 12.07 8.90
C LEU A 156 -11.89 10.79 8.08
N GLY A 157 -11.95 10.92 6.75
CA GLY A 157 -11.62 9.86 5.80
C GLY A 157 -10.39 10.21 4.95
N ASN A 158 -10.08 9.36 3.97
CA ASN A 158 -8.87 9.54 3.15
C ASN A 158 -8.91 10.78 2.27
N SER A 159 -10.10 11.23 1.80
CA SER A 159 -10.23 12.48 1.03
C SER A 159 -10.24 13.75 1.90
N GLY A 160 -10.57 13.63 3.20
CA GLY A 160 -10.65 14.78 4.08
C GLY A 160 -11.71 14.65 5.17
N LEU A 161 -12.23 15.79 5.62
CA LEU A 161 -13.16 15.92 6.74
C LEU A 161 -14.57 16.20 6.23
N LYS A 162 -15.57 15.46 6.73
CA LYS A 162 -17.00 15.66 6.46
C LYS A 162 -17.75 15.93 7.76
N ARG A 163 -18.83 16.70 7.69
CA ARG A 163 -19.77 16.82 8.82
C ARG A 163 -20.51 15.49 9.01
N PHE A 164 -20.73 15.09 10.25
CA PHE A 164 -21.37 13.82 10.59
C PHE A 164 -22.62 14.04 11.44
N ASP A 165 -23.74 13.46 11.01
CA ASP A 165 -25.00 13.47 11.75
C ASP A 165 -25.17 12.15 12.51
N ILE A 166 -24.94 12.20 13.82
CA ILE A 166 -25.11 11.06 14.73
C ILE A 166 -26.56 10.55 14.72
N THR A 167 -27.55 11.42 14.48
CA THR A 167 -28.97 11.04 14.57
C THR A 167 -29.43 10.16 13.40
N THR A 168 -28.69 10.20 12.29
CA THR A 168 -28.93 9.36 11.11
C THR A 168 -27.83 8.34 10.88
N GLY A 169 -26.66 8.51 11.50
CA GLY A 169 -25.49 7.66 11.31
C GLY A 169 -24.78 7.90 9.96
N THR A 170 -24.97 9.08 9.36
CA THR A 170 -24.49 9.39 8.00
C THR A 170 -23.65 10.66 7.96
N SER A 171 -22.72 10.75 7.01
CA SER A 171 -21.94 11.97 6.74
C SER A 171 -22.59 12.84 5.66
N GLY A 172 -22.29 14.14 5.70
CA GLY A 172 -22.66 15.12 4.67
C GLY A 172 -21.49 15.44 3.73
N ASP A 173 -21.51 16.65 3.16
CA ASP A 173 -20.47 17.12 2.25
C ASP A 173 -19.11 17.34 2.94
N LEU A 174 -18.04 17.37 2.14
CA LEU A 174 -16.69 17.72 2.59
C LEU A 174 -16.66 19.16 3.13
N VAL A 175 -16.17 19.30 4.35
CA VAL A 175 -15.83 20.60 4.96
C VAL A 175 -14.36 20.95 4.77
N LEU A 176 -13.51 19.92 4.59
CA LEU A 176 -12.11 20.01 4.17
C LEU A 176 -11.83 18.87 3.19
N ASP A 177 -11.27 19.18 2.04
CA ASP A 177 -10.62 18.22 1.13
C ASP A 177 -9.11 18.42 1.22
N TRP A 178 -8.33 17.34 1.30
CA TRP A 178 -6.86 17.44 1.36
C TRP A 178 -6.27 18.12 0.12
N ASN A 179 -6.91 18.00 -1.05
CA ASN A 179 -6.49 18.67 -2.28
C ASN A 179 -6.57 20.21 -2.19
N TRP A 180 -7.37 20.74 -1.25
CA TRP A 180 -7.46 22.18 -0.99
C TRP A 180 -6.30 22.71 -0.14
N THR A 181 -5.39 21.84 0.29
CA THR A 181 -4.28 22.15 1.18
C THR A 181 -2.94 21.91 0.50
N ASP A 182 -1.88 22.53 1.03
CA ASP A 182 -0.49 22.29 0.61
C ASP A 182 0.23 21.43 1.66
N ILE A 183 -0.43 20.39 2.15
CA ILE A 183 0.12 19.45 3.12
C ILE A 183 -0.02 18.02 2.63
N ASN A 184 0.93 17.18 3.03
CA ASN A 184 0.79 15.75 2.89
C ASN A 184 -0.10 15.20 4.02
N SER A 185 -1.28 14.70 3.65
CA SER A 185 -2.31 14.23 4.58
C SER A 185 -1.97 12.93 5.27
N THR A 186 -1.08 12.08 4.72
CA THR A 186 -0.68 10.81 5.37
C THR A 186 0.06 11.03 6.68
N ASN A 187 0.61 12.23 6.86
CA ASN A 187 1.31 12.65 8.05
C ASN A 187 0.37 13.24 9.11
N ILE A 188 -0.94 13.33 8.85
CA ILE A 188 -1.93 13.90 9.78
C ILE A 188 -2.52 12.79 10.66
N SER A 189 -2.56 13.06 11.97
CA SER A 189 -3.17 12.17 12.95
C SER A 189 -4.68 12.38 13.01
N SER A 190 -5.44 11.27 13.04
CA SER A 190 -6.86 11.26 13.36
C SER A 190 -7.17 11.36 14.85
N GLN A 191 -6.21 11.08 15.73
CA GLN A 191 -6.45 10.98 17.18
C GLN A 191 -6.35 12.32 17.93
N ASN A 192 -5.64 13.29 17.36
CA ASN A 192 -5.35 14.57 18.00
C ASN A 192 -5.79 15.73 17.13
N VAL A 193 -7.11 15.78 16.88
CA VAL A 193 -7.77 16.79 16.04
C VAL A 193 -8.63 17.70 16.91
N LYS A 194 -8.59 19.01 16.65
CA LYS A 194 -9.51 19.99 17.24
C LYS A 194 -10.19 20.77 16.15
N ILE A 195 -11.50 20.59 16.03
CA ILE A 195 -12.35 21.33 15.09
C ILE A 195 -13.03 22.45 15.89
N LEU A 196 -12.62 23.69 15.63
CA LEU A 196 -13.19 24.87 16.29
C LEU A 196 -14.44 25.34 15.52
N SER A 197 -14.40 25.22 14.20
CA SER A 197 -15.52 25.39 13.26
C SER A 197 -15.15 24.79 11.91
N GLU A 198 -16.08 24.79 10.95
CA GLU A 198 -15.81 24.47 9.54
C GLU A 198 -14.77 25.39 8.86
N ASP A 199 -14.43 26.53 9.48
CA ASP A 199 -13.46 27.49 8.98
C ASP A 199 -12.11 27.45 9.71
N GLU A 200 -12.03 26.80 10.87
CA GLU A 200 -10.84 26.80 11.72
C GLU A 200 -10.68 25.47 12.45
N MET A 201 -9.57 24.79 12.18
CA MET A 201 -9.28 23.44 12.69
C MET A 201 -7.79 23.22 12.91
N ILE A 202 -7.43 22.35 13.85
CA ILE A 202 -6.04 22.09 14.27
C ILE A 202 -5.76 20.58 14.22
N PHE A 203 -4.80 20.27 13.33
CA PHE A 203 -4.11 19.03 13.03
C PHE A 203 -2.95 18.74 14.00
N THR A 204 -2.77 17.51 14.48
CA THR A 204 -1.42 17.02 14.81
C THR A 204 -0.83 16.36 13.57
N LYS A 205 0.40 16.78 13.20
CA LYS A 205 1.18 16.19 12.12
C LYS A 205 2.41 15.48 12.68
N TYR A 206 2.61 14.23 12.26
CA TYR A 206 3.83 13.48 12.51
C TYR A 206 4.73 13.51 11.29
N THR A 207 6.03 13.73 11.49
CA THR A 207 7.03 13.58 10.43
C THR A 207 8.06 12.59 10.91
N TRP A 208 8.26 11.53 10.15
CA TRP A 208 9.30 10.56 10.43
C TRP A 208 10.64 11.22 10.15
N THR A 209 11.51 11.23 11.15
CA THR A 209 12.89 11.66 11.00
C THR A 209 13.76 10.43 10.95
N GLU A 210 14.44 10.23 9.81
CA GLU A 210 15.59 9.34 9.79
C GLU A 210 16.73 10.04 10.54
N THR A 211 17.35 9.32 11.48
CA THR A 211 18.58 9.79 12.12
C THR A 211 19.70 9.87 11.09
N GLU A 212 20.60 10.85 11.22
CA GLU A 212 21.80 10.98 10.36
C GLU A 212 22.76 9.77 10.43
N ASP A 213 22.53 8.84 11.35
CA ASP A 213 23.32 7.61 11.51
C ASP A 213 22.76 6.49 10.58
N PRO A 214 23.46 6.14 9.49
CA PRO A 214 23.03 5.10 8.56
C PRO A 214 22.98 3.70 9.20
N GLN A 215 23.64 3.48 10.35
CA GLN A 215 23.72 2.19 11.02
C GLN A 215 22.54 1.93 11.97
N GLN A 216 21.84 2.98 12.38
CA GLN A 216 20.69 2.90 13.27
C GLN A 216 19.55 3.69 12.63
N LYS A 217 18.71 3.04 11.81
CA LYS A 217 17.39 3.60 11.48
C LYS A 217 16.49 3.57 12.72
N VAL A 218 16.83 4.34 13.75
CA VAL A 218 15.90 4.67 14.82
C VAL A 218 15.04 5.78 14.24
N SER A 219 13.89 5.40 13.67
CA SER A 219 12.92 6.37 13.18
C SER A 219 12.43 7.22 14.36
N GLY A 220 12.88 8.48 14.42
CA GLY A 220 12.29 9.48 15.28
C GLY A 220 10.93 9.88 14.72
N ARG A 221 10.05 10.38 15.60
CA ARG A 221 8.81 11.05 15.17
C ARG A 221 8.82 12.47 15.70
N ASP A 222 8.97 13.42 14.80
CA ASP A 222 8.72 14.83 15.11
C ASP A 222 7.22 15.07 15.07
N MET A 223 6.70 15.72 16.11
CA MET A 223 5.31 16.11 16.21
C MET A 223 5.19 17.62 16.05
N SER A 224 4.27 18.05 15.18
CA SER A 224 3.95 19.46 14.96
C SER A 224 2.44 19.67 14.95
N LEU A 225 2.00 20.92 15.17
CA LEU A 225 0.60 21.31 15.05
C LEU A 225 0.39 22.07 13.73
N VAL A 226 -0.64 21.68 12.98
CA VAL A 226 -1.03 22.31 11.72
C VAL A 226 -2.38 22.98 11.93
N LYS A 227 -2.42 24.31 11.79
CA LYS A 227 -3.67 25.07 11.87
C LYS A 227 -4.18 25.37 10.46
N PHE A 228 -5.39 24.94 10.14
CA PHE A 228 -6.10 25.34 8.93
C PHE A 228 -7.03 26.50 9.23
N THR A 229 -7.10 27.43 8.29
CA THR A 229 -8.03 28.55 8.31
C THR A 229 -8.56 28.79 6.90
N ARG A 230 -9.88 28.85 6.74
CA ARG A 230 -10.49 29.06 5.43
C ARG A 230 -10.00 30.38 4.83
N ALA A 231 -9.41 30.29 3.64
CA ALA A 231 -9.01 31.49 2.91
C ALA A 231 -10.25 32.26 2.43
N PRO A 232 -10.26 33.61 2.48
CA PRO A 232 -11.39 34.40 2.02
C PRO A 232 -11.64 34.31 0.50
N LYS A 233 -10.63 33.85 -0.25
CA LYS A 233 -10.68 33.55 -1.69
C LYS A 233 -9.67 32.45 -1.99
N ASN A 234 -9.86 31.72 -3.08
CA ASN A 234 -8.89 30.73 -3.55
C ASN A 234 -7.55 31.42 -3.88
N PRO A 235 -6.46 31.13 -3.16
CA PRO A 235 -5.15 31.75 -3.41
C PRO A 235 -4.50 31.27 -4.72
N HIS A 236 -4.98 30.16 -5.29
CA HIS A 236 -4.49 29.58 -6.55
C HIS A 236 -5.41 29.90 -7.74
N ALA A 237 -6.35 30.85 -7.59
CA ALA A 237 -7.21 31.27 -8.68
C ALA A 237 -6.39 31.70 -9.91
N GLY A 238 -6.64 31.05 -11.05
CA GLY A 238 -5.95 31.30 -12.31
C GLY A 238 -4.89 30.25 -12.69
N LYS A 239 -4.55 29.31 -11.79
CA LYS A 239 -3.83 28.08 -12.17
C LYS A 239 -4.77 27.10 -12.88
N SER A 240 -4.27 26.37 -13.87
CA SER A 240 -4.96 25.20 -14.44
C SER A 240 -5.06 24.12 -13.37
N VAL A 241 -6.20 23.43 -13.29
CA VAL A 241 -6.39 22.30 -12.37
C VAL A 241 -6.24 21.03 -13.19
N ILE A 242 -5.34 20.15 -12.76
CA ILE A 242 -5.05 18.87 -13.40
C ILE A 242 -5.45 17.77 -12.44
N GLU A 243 -6.37 16.92 -12.85
CA GLU A 243 -6.80 15.79 -12.04
C GLU A 243 -5.92 14.57 -12.30
N LEU A 244 -5.37 14.00 -11.22
CA LEU A 244 -4.58 12.77 -11.25
C LEU A 244 -5.39 11.67 -10.57
N GLY A 245 -5.85 10.69 -11.34
CA GLY A 245 -6.55 9.51 -10.83
C GLY A 245 -5.59 8.36 -10.52
N CYS A 246 -5.79 7.68 -9.40
CA CYS A 246 -4.99 6.54 -8.96
C CYS A 246 -5.83 5.54 -8.15
N MET A 247 -5.50 4.24 -8.23
CA MET A 247 -6.13 3.21 -7.40
C MET A 247 -5.73 3.32 -5.93
N SER A 248 -4.53 3.84 -5.69
CA SER A 248 -4.02 4.23 -4.38
C SER A 248 -2.87 5.19 -4.59
N VAL A 249 -2.63 6.04 -3.60
CA VAL A 249 -1.43 6.89 -3.56
C VAL A 249 -0.77 6.79 -2.19
N ASP A 250 0.55 6.72 -2.19
CA ASP A 250 1.33 6.62 -0.97
C ASP A 250 1.70 8.00 -0.39
N GLY A 251 2.19 7.98 0.84
CA GLY A 251 2.64 9.19 1.52
C GLY A 251 3.79 9.89 0.78
N PRO A 252 4.88 9.19 0.44
CA PRO A 252 6.00 9.80 -0.28
C PRO A 252 5.58 10.54 -1.56
N PHE A 253 4.75 9.97 -2.43
CA PHE A 253 4.34 10.64 -3.67
C PHE A 253 3.57 11.95 -3.41
N ARG A 254 2.75 12.01 -2.35
CA ARG A 254 2.02 13.22 -1.97
C ARG A 254 2.94 14.39 -1.64
N ASP A 255 4.14 14.15 -1.09
CA ASP A 255 5.11 15.24 -0.84
C ASP A 255 5.56 15.91 -2.15
N TYR A 256 5.73 15.16 -3.23
CA TYR A 256 6.11 15.72 -4.53
C TYR A 256 4.99 16.50 -5.19
N VAL A 257 3.74 16.02 -5.08
CA VAL A 257 2.57 16.78 -5.53
C VAL A 257 2.46 18.10 -4.75
N VAL A 258 2.71 18.08 -3.44
CA VAL A 258 2.73 19.29 -2.61
C VAL A 258 3.87 20.23 -3.03
N ASP A 259 5.07 19.72 -3.26
CA ASP A 259 6.22 20.53 -3.68
C ASP A 259 6.00 21.16 -5.06
N TYR A 260 5.52 20.40 -6.04
CA TYR A 260 5.13 20.91 -7.36
C TYR A 260 4.05 22.00 -7.24
N ASN A 261 2.99 21.75 -6.46
CA ASN A 261 1.89 22.69 -6.31
C ASN A 261 2.31 24.02 -5.67
N LYS A 262 3.28 23.98 -4.74
CA LYS A 262 3.82 25.14 -4.03
C LYS A 262 4.82 25.95 -4.85
N ALA A 263 5.48 25.34 -5.85
CA ALA A 263 6.46 26.04 -6.65
C ALA A 263 5.78 27.15 -7.48
N PRO A 264 6.23 28.42 -7.38
CA PRO A 264 5.58 29.56 -8.02
C PRO A 264 5.70 29.57 -9.55
N GLU A 265 6.65 28.81 -10.12
CA GLU A 265 6.89 28.66 -11.54
C GLU A 265 5.86 27.78 -12.25
N HIS A 266 5.23 26.84 -11.54
CA HIS A 266 4.23 25.96 -12.12
C HIS A 266 2.90 26.68 -12.27
N VAL A 267 2.36 26.67 -13.49
CA VAL A 267 1.10 27.32 -13.86
C VAL A 267 -0.12 26.43 -13.61
N SER A 268 0.10 25.17 -13.28
CA SER A 268 -0.91 24.17 -12.94
C SER A 268 -0.90 23.84 -11.44
N ARG A 269 -1.97 23.18 -11.00
CA ARG A 269 -2.10 22.54 -9.69
C ARG A 269 -2.64 21.13 -9.91
N ILE A 270 -1.95 20.14 -9.37
CA ILE A 270 -2.34 18.73 -9.40
C ILE A 270 -3.26 18.45 -8.21
N LEU A 271 -4.43 17.87 -8.47
CA LEU A 271 -5.33 17.32 -7.45
C LEU A 271 -5.37 15.81 -7.60
N ILE A 272 -5.30 15.08 -6.49
CA ILE A 272 -5.28 13.62 -6.50
C ILE A 272 -6.69 13.09 -6.23
N SER A 273 -7.19 12.29 -7.16
CA SER A 273 -8.38 11.45 -7.00
C SER A 273 -7.93 10.03 -6.68
N ASP A 274 -8.03 9.68 -5.39
CA ASP A 274 -7.60 8.41 -4.82
C ASP A 274 -8.81 7.49 -4.66
N TYR A 275 -8.87 6.43 -5.47
CA TYR A 275 -9.99 5.48 -5.49
C TYR A 275 -9.87 4.38 -4.43
N SER A 276 -8.84 4.39 -3.58
CA SER A 276 -8.59 3.33 -2.59
C SER A 276 -9.71 3.17 -1.58
N ASP A 277 -10.41 4.25 -1.22
CA ASP A 277 -11.58 4.18 -0.32
C ASP A 277 -12.66 3.25 -0.88
N GLU A 278 -12.93 3.32 -2.19
CA GLU A 278 -13.91 2.44 -2.83
C GLU A 278 -13.44 0.98 -2.85
N ILE A 279 -12.12 0.77 -2.96
CA ILE A 279 -11.51 -0.56 -2.98
C ILE A 279 -11.62 -1.23 -1.60
N TYR A 280 -11.20 -0.54 -0.54
CA TYR A 280 -11.07 -1.11 0.80
C TYR A 280 -12.36 -1.06 1.62
N SER A 281 -13.34 -0.24 1.25
CA SER A 281 -14.66 -0.22 1.92
C SER A 281 -15.70 -1.14 1.26
N ALA A 282 -15.35 -1.80 0.14
CA ALA A 282 -16.27 -2.67 -0.56
C ALA A 282 -16.51 -3.98 0.20
N ASN A 283 -17.78 -4.37 0.30
CA ASN A 283 -18.18 -5.65 0.89
C ASN A 283 -18.15 -6.79 -0.16
N GLN A 284 -17.03 -6.92 -0.86
CA GLN A 284 -16.78 -7.96 -1.87
C GLN A 284 -15.27 -8.23 -2.00
N PRO A 285 -14.85 -9.34 -2.64
CA PRO A 285 -13.44 -9.64 -2.82
C PRO A 285 -12.67 -8.52 -3.52
N TYR A 286 -11.44 -8.26 -3.08
CA TYR A 286 -10.57 -7.22 -3.63
C TYR A 286 -10.44 -7.29 -5.17
N GLU A 287 -10.23 -8.49 -5.72
CA GLU A 287 -10.10 -8.71 -7.17
C GLU A 287 -11.36 -8.25 -7.95
N ASP A 288 -12.54 -8.47 -7.39
CA ASP A 288 -13.82 -8.10 -8.01
C ASP A 288 -14.01 -6.57 -7.96
N THR A 289 -13.72 -5.95 -6.81
CA THR A 289 -13.79 -4.48 -6.67
C THR A 289 -12.84 -3.75 -7.61
N VAL A 290 -11.58 -4.19 -7.70
CA VAL A 290 -10.60 -3.62 -8.63
C VAL A 290 -11.07 -3.77 -10.07
N THR A 291 -11.68 -4.91 -10.40
CA THR A 291 -12.22 -5.16 -11.74
C THR A 291 -13.33 -4.17 -12.09
N GLU A 292 -14.37 -4.07 -11.26
CA GLU A 292 -15.52 -3.16 -11.48
C GLU A 292 -15.07 -1.70 -11.55
N LEU A 293 -14.19 -1.29 -10.64
CA LEU A 293 -13.63 0.06 -10.60
C LEU A 293 -12.82 0.38 -11.86
N SER A 294 -11.95 -0.54 -12.29
CA SER A 294 -11.13 -0.35 -13.49
C SER A 294 -11.97 -0.24 -14.77
N ASP A 295 -13.04 -1.03 -14.91
CA ASP A 295 -13.95 -0.95 -16.05
C ASP A 295 -14.73 0.39 -16.03
N ARG A 296 -15.15 0.87 -14.86
CA ARG A 296 -15.82 2.17 -14.72
C ARG A 296 -14.89 3.31 -15.13
N ILE A 297 -13.67 3.34 -14.60
CA ILE A 297 -12.68 4.38 -14.94
C ILE A 297 -12.36 4.34 -16.44
N TYR A 298 -12.24 3.16 -17.04
CA TYR A 298 -12.03 3.02 -18.48
C TYR A 298 -13.16 3.68 -19.29
N LEU A 299 -14.43 3.44 -18.90
CA LEU A 299 -15.59 4.06 -19.55
C LEU A 299 -15.65 5.58 -19.34
N ASP A 300 -15.31 6.07 -18.14
CA ASP A 300 -15.24 7.49 -17.85
C ASP A 300 -14.19 8.18 -18.75
N MET A 301 -12.99 7.58 -18.85
CA MET A 301 -11.92 8.02 -19.76
C MET A 301 -12.38 8.04 -21.23
N LEU A 302 -13.06 6.98 -21.69
CA LEU A 302 -13.58 6.89 -23.06
C LEU A 302 -14.66 7.94 -23.35
N SER A 303 -15.44 8.32 -22.34
CA SER A 303 -16.46 9.37 -22.45
C SER A 303 -15.92 10.80 -22.33
N GLY A 304 -14.64 10.95 -21.95
CA GLY A 304 -13.99 12.25 -21.71
C GLY A 304 -14.24 12.85 -20.33
N GLU A 305 -14.79 12.06 -19.40
CA GLU A 305 -15.10 12.47 -18.02
C GLU A 305 -14.06 11.92 -17.00
N GLY A 306 -13.05 11.19 -17.48
CA GLY A 306 -11.95 10.69 -16.65
C GLY A 306 -10.89 11.76 -16.33
N PRO A 307 -9.94 11.44 -15.42
CA PRO A 307 -8.89 12.36 -15.00
C PRO A 307 -7.92 12.73 -16.14
N ASP A 308 -7.20 13.85 -15.99
CA ASP A 308 -6.18 14.29 -16.95
C ASP A 308 -4.95 13.36 -16.96
N ILE A 309 -4.57 12.86 -15.79
CA ILE A 309 -3.44 11.96 -15.57
C ILE A 309 -3.94 10.67 -14.92
N LEU A 310 -3.48 9.52 -15.41
CA LEU A 310 -3.61 8.25 -14.70
C LEU A 310 -2.26 7.87 -14.09
N MET A 311 -2.26 7.48 -12.82
CA MET A 311 -1.09 6.94 -12.13
C MET A 311 -1.28 5.46 -11.80
N ASN A 312 -0.29 4.64 -12.16
CA ASN A 312 -0.20 3.21 -11.87
C ASN A 312 -1.29 2.34 -12.52
N PHE A 313 -1.73 2.73 -13.73
CA PHE A 313 -2.64 1.92 -14.54
C PHE A 313 -1.89 1.04 -15.55
N PHE A 314 -0.55 1.07 -15.61
CA PHE A 314 0.22 0.37 -16.65
C PHE A 314 -0.02 -1.15 -16.62
N GLY A 315 -0.09 -1.69 -15.40
CA GLY A 315 -0.40 -3.10 -15.18
C GLY A 315 -1.78 -3.49 -15.72
N LEU A 316 -2.72 -2.56 -15.90
CA LEU A 316 -4.04 -2.83 -16.46
C LEU A 316 -3.99 -2.66 -17.98
N SER A 317 -3.64 -3.74 -18.69
CA SER A 317 -3.36 -3.71 -20.13
C SER A 317 -4.46 -3.07 -20.97
N GLN A 318 -5.73 -3.16 -20.55
CA GLN A 318 -6.86 -2.55 -21.24
C GLN A 318 -6.76 -1.02 -21.37
N PHE A 319 -5.99 -0.35 -20.50
CA PHE A 319 -5.79 1.10 -20.56
C PHE A 319 -4.79 1.54 -21.63
N ASN A 320 -3.92 0.64 -22.11
CA ASN A 320 -2.83 0.95 -23.02
C ASN A 320 -3.30 1.04 -24.48
N THR A 321 -4.17 2.02 -24.79
CA THR A 321 -4.78 2.23 -26.11
C THR A 321 -4.86 3.71 -26.48
N GLU A 322 -4.78 4.01 -27.79
CA GLU A 322 -4.94 5.36 -28.34
C GLU A 322 -6.35 5.93 -28.19
N ASP A 323 -7.33 5.08 -27.90
CA ASP A 323 -8.72 5.52 -27.69
C ASP A 323 -8.86 6.42 -26.45
N ILE A 324 -8.02 6.20 -25.42
CA ILE A 324 -8.13 6.92 -24.15
C ILE A 324 -6.81 7.55 -23.68
N LEU A 325 -5.64 7.13 -24.18
CA LEU A 325 -4.33 7.66 -23.76
C LEU A 325 -3.53 8.28 -24.91
N VAL A 326 -2.72 9.29 -24.58
CA VAL A 326 -1.79 9.91 -25.53
C VAL A 326 -0.52 9.08 -25.68
N ASP A 327 -0.01 8.99 -26.91
CA ASP A 327 1.35 8.52 -27.18
C ASP A 327 2.40 9.52 -26.65
N LEU A 328 3.00 9.17 -25.52
CA LEU A 328 3.98 9.97 -24.78
C LEU A 328 5.32 10.10 -25.50
N ASN A 329 5.63 9.26 -26.50
CA ASN A 329 6.83 9.44 -27.32
C ASN A 329 6.86 10.84 -27.96
N LYS A 330 5.69 11.40 -28.30
CA LYS A 330 5.56 12.76 -28.85
C LYS A 330 6.05 13.86 -27.90
N PHE A 331 5.88 13.66 -26.59
CA PHE A 331 6.33 14.60 -25.58
C PHE A 331 7.81 14.40 -25.23
N ILE A 332 8.25 13.15 -25.09
CA ILE A 332 9.65 12.79 -24.83
C ILE A 332 10.56 13.35 -25.94
N ASP A 333 10.16 13.19 -27.20
CA ASP A 333 10.93 13.65 -28.37
C ASP A 333 10.63 15.11 -28.75
N GLY A 334 9.76 15.77 -27.98
CA GLY A 334 9.31 17.14 -28.18
C GLY A 334 10.28 18.19 -27.63
N GLN A 335 9.90 19.47 -27.76
CA GLN A 335 10.74 20.60 -27.31
C GLN A 335 10.93 20.65 -25.79
N SER A 336 9.89 20.23 -25.06
CA SER A 336 9.88 20.11 -23.60
C SER A 336 10.19 18.69 -23.15
N GLY A 337 10.85 17.89 -23.99
CA GLY A 337 11.22 16.51 -23.69
C GLY A 337 12.49 16.38 -22.84
N PHE A 338 12.97 15.14 -22.69
CA PHE A 338 14.25 14.84 -22.07
C PHE A 338 15.11 13.98 -22.99
N ASN A 339 16.41 13.92 -22.71
CA ASN A 339 17.35 13.15 -23.51
C ASN A 339 17.25 11.65 -23.17
N ARG A 340 16.69 10.85 -24.09
CA ARG A 340 16.53 9.39 -23.91
C ARG A 340 17.81 8.66 -23.52
N ASP A 341 18.98 9.12 -23.96
CA ASP A 341 20.26 8.45 -23.66
C ASP A 341 20.60 8.44 -22.16
N GLU A 342 20.03 9.37 -21.37
CA GLU A 342 20.19 9.46 -19.91
C GLU A 342 19.33 8.43 -19.16
N TYR A 343 18.44 7.74 -19.87
CA TYR A 343 17.51 6.76 -19.32
C TYR A 343 17.70 5.38 -19.98
N PHE A 344 17.16 4.35 -19.35
CA PHE A 344 17.05 3.01 -19.95
C PHE A 344 15.93 2.99 -20.99
N ASP A 345 16.19 3.50 -22.21
CA ASP A 345 15.18 3.55 -23.29
C ASP A 345 14.60 2.16 -23.61
N ASN A 346 15.35 1.08 -23.37
CA ASN A 346 14.84 -0.29 -23.51
C ASN A 346 13.60 -0.55 -22.64
N ILE A 347 13.51 0.06 -21.46
CA ILE A 347 12.33 -0.01 -20.58
C ILE A 347 11.17 0.75 -21.19
N PHE A 348 11.40 1.95 -21.76
CA PHE A 348 10.35 2.69 -22.46
C PHE A 348 9.84 1.92 -23.68
N ARG A 349 10.74 1.30 -24.46
CA ARG A 349 10.35 0.44 -25.60
C ARG A 349 9.58 -0.79 -25.16
N ALA A 350 9.93 -1.39 -24.02
CA ALA A 350 9.21 -2.53 -23.45
C ALA A 350 7.79 -2.16 -22.99
N CYS A 351 7.53 -0.87 -22.70
CA CYS A 351 6.20 -0.34 -22.40
C CYS A 351 5.37 0.01 -23.64
N GLU A 352 5.91 -0.10 -24.86
CA GLU A 352 5.19 0.31 -26.08
C GLU A 352 4.20 -0.76 -26.54
N GLU A 353 2.98 -0.33 -26.88
CA GLU A 353 1.99 -1.13 -27.59
C GLU A 353 1.91 -0.62 -29.04
N SER A 354 2.12 -1.49 -30.02
CA SER A 354 2.21 -1.11 -31.44
C SER A 354 3.18 0.07 -31.74
N GLY A 355 4.24 0.22 -30.94
CA GLY A 355 5.24 1.30 -31.08
C GLY A 355 4.82 2.65 -30.49
N LYS A 356 3.74 2.70 -29.71
CA LYS A 356 3.30 3.90 -28.98
C LYS A 356 3.45 3.69 -27.47
N LEU A 357 3.90 4.72 -26.78
CA LEU A 357 4.11 4.67 -25.33
C LEU A 357 2.93 5.35 -24.63
N TYR A 358 1.98 4.58 -24.10
CA TYR A 358 0.78 5.15 -23.48
C TYR A 358 0.96 5.52 -22.00
N GLN A 359 1.83 4.81 -21.27
CA GLN A 359 2.22 5.18 -19.91
C GLN A 359 3.73 5.04 -19.74
N ILE A 360 4.34 6.01 -19.04
CA ILE A 360 5.78 6.06 -18.83
C ILE A 360 6.13 5.64 -17.40
N PRO A 361 7.00 4.63 -17.20
CA PRO A 361 7.44 4.23 -15.86
C PRO A 361 8.50 5.19 -15.31
N VAL A 362 8.44 5.47 -14.01
CA VAL A 362 9.43 6.24 -13.26
C VAL A 362 10.41 5.30 -12.55
N CYS A 363 9.92 4.19 -12.02
CA CYS A 363 10.75 3.12 -11.46
C CYS A 363 10.10 1.76 -11.71
N ILE A 364 10.94 0.72 -11.70
CA ILE A 364 10.56 -0.66 -12.00
C ILE A 364 11.15 -1.62 -10.97
N ASP A 365 10.65 -2.84 -10.91
CA ASP A 365 11.41 -4.00 -10.46
C ASP A 365 11.76 -4.89 -11.65
N ALA A 366 12.63 -5.88 -11.44
CA ALA A 366 12.89 -6.95 -12.40
C ALA A 366 12.50 -8.31 -11.80
N THR A 367 11.58 -9.02 -12.46
CA THR A 367 11.04 -10.30 -11.99
C THR A 367 11.24 -11.42 -13.01
N GLY A 368 11.56 -12.62 -12.49
CA GLY A 368 11.71 -13.85 -13.27
C GLY A 368 12.32 -14.97 -12.42
N PHE A 369 13.25 -15.72 -12.99
CA PHE A 369 13.94 -16.80 -12.30
C PHE A 369 15.44 -16.57 -12.22
N ALA A 370 16.01 -16.90 -11.06
CA ALA A 370 17.39 -17.31 -10.98
C ALA A 370 17.48 -18.80 -11.34
N ALA A 371 18.35 -19.12 -12.30
CA ALA A 371 18.51 -20.48 -12.81
C ALA A 371 19.91 -21.00 -12.52
N ASN A 372 19.99 -22.27 -12.15
CA ASN A 372 21.26 -22.98 -11.98
C ASN A 372 21.74 -23.52 -13.35
N PRO A 373 22.81 -22.98 -13.94
CA PRO A 373 23.23 -23.39 -15.28
C PRO A 373 23.74 -24.83 -15.36
N GLN A 374 24.09 -25.43 -14.22
CA GLN A 374 24.48 -26.83 -14.16
C GLN A 374 23.29 -27.79 -14.36
N LEU A 375 22.05 -27.30 -14.16
CA LEU A 375 20.82 -28.07 -14.29
C LEU A 375 20.07 -27.74 -15.58
N VAL A 376 20.02 -26.46 -15.98
CA VAL A 376 19.20 -26.00 -17.13
C VAL A 376 20.00 -25.36 -18.27
N GLY A 377 21.33 -25.28 -18.14
CA GLY A 377 22.23 -24.65 -19.10
C GLY A 377 22.36 -23.13 -18.92
N ASP A 378 23.17 -22.50 -19.76
CA ASP A 378 23.52 -21.06 -19.74
C ASP A 378 22.50 -20.18 -20.50
N ARG A 379 21.24 -20.62 -20.56
CA ARG A 379 20.17 -19.90 -21.25
C ARG A 379 19.88 -18.57 -20.55
N THR A 380 19.54 -17.56 -21.36
CA THR A 380 19.05 -16.25 -20.90
C THR A 380 17.56 -16.06 -21.15
N SER A 381 16.95 -16.96 -21.92
CA SER A 381 15.51 -17.05 -22.18
C SER A 381 15.13 -18.45 -22.68
N TRP A 382 13.84 -18.73 -22.78
CA TRP A 382 13.33 -20.02 -23.26
C TRP A 382 11.92 -19.94 -23.84
N THR A 383 11.67 -20.78 -24.84
CA THR A 383 10.31 -21.11 -25.30
C THR A 383 9.61 -22.05 -24.33
N ILE A 384 8.30 -22.21 -24.49
CA ILE A 384 7.50 -23.18 -23.74
C ILE A 384 8.04 -24.60 -23.91
N GLU A 385 8.49 -24.97 -25.13
CA GLU A 385 9.08 -26.28 -25.42
C GLU A 385 10.45 -26.47 -24.76
N GLU A 386 11.30 -25.45 -24.79
CA GLU A 386 12.61 -25.51 -24.14
C GLU A 386 12.48 -25.62 -22.62
N PHE A 387 11.48 -24.94 -22.05
CA PHE A 387 11.11 -25.11 -20.66
C PHE A 387 10.70 -26.55 -20.38
N ASP A 388 9.72 -27.11 -21.10
CA ASP A 388 9.28 -28.52 -20.91
C ASP A 388 10.44 -29.51 -21.06
N GLN A 389 11.35 -29.27 -22.01
CA GLN A 389 12.55 -30.09 -22.19
C GLN A 389 13.51 -29.98 -21.00
N ALA A 390 13.74 -28.76 -20.48
CA ALA A 390 14.60 -28.54 -19.34
C ALA A 390 14.03 -29.25 -18.09
N VAL A 391 12.73 -29.09 -17.83
CA VAL A 391 12.05 -29.76 -16.70
C VAL A 391 12.13 -31.29 -16.83
N GLY A 392 11.85 -31.83 -18.02
CA GLY A 392 11.88 -33.27 -18.27
C GLY A 392 13.27 -33.90 -18.18
N SER A 393 14.33 -33.09 -18.16
CA SER A 393 15.72 -33.54 -18.09
C SER A 393 16.32 -33.45 -16.68
N LEU A 394 15.56 -32.96 -15.70
CA LEU A 394 16.05 -32.80 -14.32
C LEU A 394 16.32 -34.16 -13.65
N PRO A 395 17.36 -34.25 -12.78
CA PRO A 395 17.57 -35.44 -11.95
C PRO A 395 16.36 -35.75 -11.06
N ALA A 396 16.12 -37.03 -10.76
CA ALA A 396 14.93 -37.47 -10.01
C ALA A 396 14.79 -36.88 -8.59
N ASN A 397 15.87 -36.34 -8.02
CA ASN A 397 15.90 -35.70 -6.70
C ASN A 397 15.92 -34.16 -6.77
N VAL A 398 15.79 -33.57 -7.96
CA VAL A 398 15.80 -32.14 -8.19
C VAL A 398 14.41 -31.72 -8.65
N SER A 399 13.83 -30.75 -7.97
CA SER A 399 12.56 -30.15 -8.40
C SER A 399 12.81 -28.97 -9.32
N LEU A 400 11.84 -28.63 -10.16
CA LEU A 400 11.96 -27.47 -11.04
C LEU A 400 11.97 -26.17 -10.26
N ILE A 401 10.91 -25.98 -9.48
CA ILE A 401 10.61 -24.86 -8.61
C ILE A 401 10.06 -25.45 -7.30
N GLN A 402 9.97 -24.65 -6.24
CA GLN A 402 9.28 -25.02 -5.01
C GLN A 402 7.80 -25.39 -5.27
N ASP A 403 7.17 -26.16 -4.37
CA ASP A 403 5.81 -26.72 -4.50
C ASP A 403 4.71 -25.65 -4.76
N THR A 404 4.55 -25.26 -6.01
CA THR A 404 3.56 -24.31 -6.55
C THR A 404 2.36 -25.08 -7.10
N SER A 405 1.12 -24.66 -6.79
CA SER A 405 -0.08 -25.28 -7.31
C SER A 405 -0.20 -25.16 -8.83
N LYS A 406 -1.07 -25.96 -9.46
CA LYS A 406 -1.34 -25.87 -10.92
C LYS A 406 -1.90 -24.50 -11.28
N GLU A 407 -2.75 -23.96 -10.43
CA GLU A 407 -3.39 -22.66 -10.58
C GLU A 407 -2.35 -21.53 -10.47
N ASP A 408 -1.52 -21.55 -9.43
CA ASP A 408 -0.48 -20.53 -9.22
C ASP A 408 0.61 -20.59 -10.29
N LEU A 409 0.94 -21.79 -10.78
CA LEU A 409 1.91 -21.95 -11.86
C LEU A 409 1.37 -21.39 -13.19
N LEU A 410 0.08 -21.59 -13.47
CA LEU A 410 -0.56 -20.94 -14.63
C LEU A 410 -0.60 -19.42 -14.46
N ALA A 411 -1.00 -18.91 -13.29
CA ALA A 411 -1.03 -17.48 -13.01
C ALA A 411 0.35 -16.85 -13.21
N MET A 412 1.40 -17.50 -12.71
CA MET A 412 2.79 -17.06 -12.87
C MET A 412 3.23 -16.95 -14.34
N PHE A 413 2.81 -17.88 -15.21
CA PHE A 413 3.10 -17.79 -16.65
C PHE A 413 2.33 -16.63 -17.30
N LEU A 414 1.07 -16.42 -16.90
CA LEU A 414 0.24 -15.37 -17.46
C LEU A 414 0.66 -13.97 -17.00
N GLU A 415 1.13 -13.80 -15.77
CA GLU A 415 1.61 -12.49 -15.28
C GLU A 415 2.72 -11.87 -16.14
N SER A 416 3.53 -12.71 -16.80
CA SER A 416 4.62 -12.24 -17.66
C SER A 416 4.27 -12.15 -19.14
N ASP A 417 3.18 -12.78 -19.59
CA ASP A 417 2.90 -12.94 -21.02
C ASP A 417 1.40 -12.89 -21.40
N LEU A 418 0.53 -12.42 -20.50
CA LEU A 418 -0.90 -12.26 -20.81
C LEU A 418 -1.11 -11.36 -22.03
N ALA A 419 -0.29 -10.33 -22.18
CA ALA A 419 -0.30 -9.41 -23.32
C ALA A 419 -0.10 -10.11 -24.67
N SER A 420 0.60 -11.24 -24.73
CA SER A 420 0.74 -12.00 -25.99
C SER A 420 -0.57 -12.67 -26.43
N PHE A 421 -1.57 -12.77 -25.55
CA PHE A 421 -2.88 -13.35 -25.84
C PHE A 421 -3.99 -12.31 -26.06
N ILE A 422 -3.69 -11.01 -25.90
CA ILE A 422 -4.66 -9.91 -25.97
C ILE A 422 -4.08 -8.79 -26.84
N ASP A 423 -4.72 -8.50 -27.97
CA ASP A 423 -4.45 -7.32 -28.79
C ASP A 423 -5.54 -6.29 -28.50
N ASN A 424 -5.26 -5.34 -27.61
CA ASN A 424 -6.23 -4.33 -27.18
C ASN A 424 -6.59 -3.34 -28.31
N GLU A 425 -5.66 -3.03 -29.21
CA GLU A 425 -5.93 -2.13 -30.34
C GLU A 425 -6.84 -2.79 -31.40
N LYS A 426 -6.61 -4.06 -31.73
CA LYS A 426 -7.45 -4.82 -32.68
C LYS A 426 -8.68 -5.44 -32.04
N LYS A 427 -8.76 -5.43 -30.71
CA LYS A 427 -9.78 -6.11 -29.90
C LYS A 427 -9.84 -7.61 -30.19
N GLU A 428 -8.67 -8.24 -30.40
CA GLU A 428 -8.53 -9.66 -30.69
C GLU A 428 -7.92 -10.39 -29.50
N VAL A 429 -8.33 -11.64 -29.25
CA VAL A 429 -7.73 -12.51 -28.21
C VAL A 429 -7.43 -13.89 -28.79
N SER A 430 -6.46 -14.61 -28.21
CA SER A 430 -5.95 -15.88 -28.76
C SER A 430 -5.85 -17.03 -27.75
N PHE A 431 -6.80 -17.10 -26.80
CA PHE A 431 -6.86 -18.17 -25.79
C PHE A 431 -7.22 -19.57 -26.34
N ASP A 432 -7.67 -19.69 -27.60
CA ASP A 432 -7.81 -20.97 -28.31
C ASP A 432 -6.57 -21.35 -29.16
N SER A 433 -5.42 -20.70 -28.90
CA SER A 433 -4.14 -20.98 -29.54
C SER A 433 -3.49 -22.29 -29.07
N GLU A 434 -2.46 -22.74 -29.79
CA GLU A 434 -1.64 -23.88 -29.37
C GLU A 434 -0.81 -23.54 -28.11
N ASP A 435 -0.31 -22.31 -28.03
CA ASP A 435 0.58 -21.87 -26.94
C ASP A 435 -0.16 -21.81 -25.60
N PHE A 436 -1.38 -21.25 -25.57
CA PHE A 436 -2.18 -21.24 -24.34
C PHE A 436 -2.53 -22.66 -23.86
N ARG A 437 -2.86 -23.57 -24.79
CA ARG A 437 -3.10 -24.99 -24.46
C ARG A 437 -1.84 -25.65 -23.87
N LYS A 438 -0.66 -25.35 -24.39
CA LYS A 438 0.61 -25.87 -23.85
C LYS A 438 0.87 -25.36 -22.44
N LEU A 439 0.62 -24.08 -22.17
CA LEU A 439 0.73 -23.52 -20.81
C LEU A 439 -0.18 -24.28 -19.82
N LEU A 440 -1.45 -24.51 -20.19
CA LEU A 440 -2.37 -25.30 -19.35
C LEU A 440 -1.84 -26.71 -19.06
N GLU A 441 -1.38 -27.42 -20.09
CA GLU A 441 -0.86 -28.79 -19.94
C GLU A 441 0.42 -28.83 -19.08
N ILE A 442 1.33 -27.86 -19.24
CA ILE A 442 2.54 -27.73 -18.41
C ILE A 442 2.17 -27.44 -16.96
N SER A 443 1.28 -26.47 -16.72
CA SER A 443 0.81 -26.16 -15.37
C SER A 443 0.19 -27.38 -14.70
N LYS A 444 -0.61 -28.17 -15.44
CA LYS A 444 -1.21 -29.41 -14.93
C LYS A 444 -0.18 -30.52 -14.68
N LYS A 445 0.84 -30.63 -15.53
CA LYS A 445 1.88 -31.67 -15.48
C LYS A 445 2.86 -31.45 -14.32
N TYR A 446 3.20 -30.19 -14.03
CA TYR A 446 4.25 -29.85 -13.07
C TYR A 446 3.75 -29.17 -11.80
N GLY A 447 2.54 -28.61 -11.79
CA GLY A 447 1.95 -28.01 -10.60
C GLY A 447 1.48 -29.05 -9.57
N ALA A 448 1.67 -28.72 -8.30
CA ALA A 448 1.17 -29.50 -7.18
C ALA A 448 -0.36 -29.39 -7.04
N ASP A 449 -0.99 -30.31 -6.31
CA ASP A 449 -2.43 -30.21 -6.01
C ASP A 449 -2.76 -29.06 -5.05
N LYS A 450 -1.77 -28.63 -4.24
CA LYS A 450 -1.86 -27.50 -3.33
C LYS A 450 -0.48 -26.87 -3.18
N THR A 451 -0.46 -25.55 -3.05
CA THR A 451 0.73 -24.80 -2.69
C THR A 451 1.08 -25.03 -1.23
N VAL A 452 2.35 -25.33 -0.93
CA VAL A 452 2.81 -25.54 0.45
C VAL A 452 3.08 -24.22 1.18
N SER A 453 3.24 -23.11 0.45
CA SER A 453 3.52 -21.77 1.00
C SER A 453 2.28 -20.98 1.46
N GLY A 454 1.11 -21.60 1.60
CA GLY A 454 -0.14 -20.94 1.99
C GLY A 454 -0.25 -20.42 3.44
N ASP A 455 0.80 -20.52 4.26
CA ASP A 455 0.84 -20.00 5.64
C ASP A 455 1.79 -18.79 5.80
N MET A 456 2.29 -18.21 4.70
CA MET A 456 2.90 -16.87 4.73
C MET A 456 2.00 -15.88 4.02
N THR A 457 0.80 -15.67 4.57
CA THR A 457 0.18 -14.33 4.51
C THR A 457 1.22 -13.30 4.90
N TYR A 458 1.21 -12.14 4.25
CA TYR A 458 1.96 -10.91 4.57
C TYR A 458 1.63 -10.35 5.96
N GLY A 459 1.57 -11.20 6.99
CA GLY A 459 1.58 -10.83 8.39
C GLY A 459 3.03 -10.61 8.79
N MET A 460 3.33 -9.43 9.30
CA MET A 460 4.54 -9.15 10.06
C MET A 460 4.57 -9.98 11.35
N ASP A 461 4.63 -11.32 11.26
CA ASP A 461 4.99 -12.15 12.41
C ASP A 461 6.51 -12.06 12.59
N MET A 462 6.90 -10.95 13.22
CA MET A 462 8.20 -10.72 13.83
C MET A 462 8.37 -11.60 15.09
N ASP A 463 8.10 -12.90 15.00
CA ASP A 463 8.58 -13.87 15.99
C ASP A 463 9.83 -14.58 15.44
N MET A 464 10.86 -13.78 15.16
CA MET A 464 12.22 -14.27 14.92
C MET A 464 12.87 -14.61 16.26
N GLY A 465 12.33 -15.61 16.95
CA GLY A 465 13.04 -16.30 18.02
C GLY A 465 14.16 -17.18 17.46
N PRO A 466 15.30 -17.36 18.17
CA PRO A 466 16.37 -18.25 17.74
C PRO A 466 15.91 -19.71 17.88
N GLY A 467 15.23 -20.21 16.87
CA GLY A 467 14.62 -21.53 16.90
C GLY A 467 13.70 -21.85 15.72
N MET A 468 14.05 -21.43 14.50
CA MET A 468 13.45 -22.05 13.30
C MET A 468 13.66 -23.57 13.38
N SER A 469 12.57 -24.32 13.24
CA SER A 469 12.52 -25.76 13.50
C SER A 469 13.60 -26.52 12.74
N ALA A 470 14.36 -27.36 13.45
CA ALA A 470 15.29 -28.30 12.85
C ALA A 470 14.58 -29.18 11.80
N GLY A 471 14.73 -28.83 10.51
CA GLY A 471 14.18 -29.58 9.38
C GLY A 471 13.63 -28.76 8.21
N TYR A 472 13.38 -27.46 8.37
CA TYR A 472 12.97 -26.61 7.24
C TYR A 472 14.20 -26.07 6.49
N VAL A 473 14.26 -26.32 5.19
CA VAL A 473 15.27 -25.76 4.27
C VAL A 473 14.53 -24.77 3.38
N GLY A 474 14.88 -23.49 3.47
CA GLY A 474 14.23 -22.42 2.68
C GLY A 474 14.51 -22.56 1.18
N GLU A 475 13.77 -21.82 0.34
CA GLU A 475 13.94 -21.85 -1.11
C GLU A 475 15.37 -21.48 -1.54
N GLU A 476 15.94 -20.44 -0.92
CA GLU A 476 17.32 -19.99 -1.16
C GLU A 476 18.35 -21.08 -0.86
N ASP A 477 18.21 -21.78 0.27
CA ASP A 477 19.10 -22.89 0.65
C ASP A 477 18.96 -24.07 -0.33
N LYS A 478 17.73 -24.42 -0.72
CA LYS A 478 17.48 -25.46 -1.73
C LYS A 478 18.11 -25.09 -3.07
N PHE A 479 18.04 -23.83 -3.48
CA PHE A 479 18.65 -23.35 -4.73
C PHE A 479 20.18 -23.39 -4.65
N ALA A 480 20.76 -22.93 -3.53
CA ALA A 480 22.20 -22.97 -3.28
C ALA A 480 22.77 -24.39 -3.21
N GLU A 481 22.00 -25.35 -2.68
CA GLU A 481 22.34 -26.78 -2.64
C GLU A 481 22.05 -27.52 -3.96
N GLY A 482 21.42 -26.87 -4.95
CA GLY A 482 21.06 -27.47 -6.23
C GLY A 482 19.92 -28.49 -6.14
N LEU A 483 19.05 -28.38 -5.13
CA LEU A 483 17.84 -29.18 -4.95
C LEU A 483 16.67 -28.66 -5.79
N VAL A 484 16.69 -27.39 -6.17
CA VAL A 484 15.80 -26.78 -7.16
C VAL A 484 16.59 -26.20 -8.32
N ALA A 485 16.04 -26.30 -9.53
CA ALA A 485 16.67 -25.76 -10.73
C ALA A 485 16.48 -24.25 -10.90
N LEU A 486 15.34 -23.75 -10.42
CA LEU A 486 14.88 -22.37 -10.53
C LEU A 486 14.45 -21.85 -9.16
N MET A 487 14.68 -20.57 -8.94
CA MET A 487 14.17 -19.82 -7.80
C MET A 487 13.45 -18.57 -8.33
N ASN A 488 12.23 -18.32 -7.86
CA ASN A 488 11.53 -17.08 -8.22
C ASN A 488 12.27 -15.89 -7.59
N VAL A 489 12.50 -14.83 -8.38
CA VAL A 489 13.23 -13.66 -7.92
C VAL A 489 12.56 -12.38 -8.37
N THR A 490 12.48 -11.43 -7.45
CA THR A 490 12.19 -10.02 -7.70
C THR A 490 13.42 -9.23 -7.28
N ILE A 491 14.01 -8.49 -8.23
CA ILE A 491 15.17 -7.65 -8.01
C ILE A 491 14.72 -6.20 -8.12
N TYR A 492 14.79 -5.49 -7.01
CA TYR A 492 14.46 -4.07 -6.93
C TYR A 492 15.68 -3.20 -6.61
N GLY A 493 16.85 -3.81 -6.37
CA GLY A 493 18.09 -3.11 -6.04
C GLY A 493 19.32 -4.00 -6.23
N ILE A 494 20.50 -3.39 -6.14
CA ILE A 494 21.78 -4.09 -6.27
C ILE A 494 22.06 -5.04 -5.11
N GLU A 495 21.52 -4.76 -3.92
CA GLU A 495 21.71 -5.60 -2.73
C GLU A 495 21.04 -6.97 -2.89
N GLU A 496 19.82 -7.03 -3.41
CA GLU A 496 19.08 -8.27 -3.68
C GLU A 496 19.80 -9.12 -4.72
N TYR A 497 20.22 -8.48 -5.82
CA TYR A 497 21.00 -9.13 -6.87
C TYR A 497 22.30 -9.71 -6.31
N ALA A 498 23.04 -8.93 -5.52
CA ALA A 498 24.30 -9.35 -4.92
C ALA A 498 24.12 -10.46 -3.87
N ARG A 499 23.08 -10.37 -3.03
CA ARG A 499 22.76 -11.39 -2.02
C ARG A 499 22.58 -12.76 -2.67
N LEU A 500 21.81 -12.81 -3.75
CA LEU A 500 21.57 -14.01 -4.50
C LEU A 500 22.85 -14.55 -5.15
N VAL A 501 23.57 -13.73 -5.92
CA VAL A 501 24.80 -14.16 -6.61
C VAL A 501 25.84 -14.67 -5.61
N ASN A 502 25.95 -14.05 -4.44
CA ASN A 502 26.88 -14.46 -3.39
C ASN A 502 26.40 -15.68 -2.56
N SER A 503 25.11 -16.02 -2.60
CA SER A 503 24.55 -17.15 -1.84
C SER A 503 24.87 -18.52 -2.46
N VAL A 504 25.25 -18.54 -3.73
CA VAL A 504 25.46 -19.76 -4.52
C VAL A 504 26.93 -19.97 -4.91
N THR A 505 27.30 -21.22 -5.19
CA THR A 505 28.68 -21.59 -5.60
C THR A 505 28.88 -21.62 -7.11
N PHE A 506 27.84 -21.30 -7.87
CA PHE A 506 27.82 -21.21 -9.33
C PHE A 506 27.38 -19.80 -9.74
N GLN A 507 27.65 -19.39 -10.98
CA GLN A 507 27.10 -18.15 -11.50
C GLN A 507 25.65 -18.40 -11.94
N PRO A 508 24.62 -17.85 -11.28
CA PRO A 508 23.24 -18.03 -11.73
C PRO A 508 23.02 -17.26 -13.03
N THR A 509 22.13 -17.76 -13.88
CA THR A 509 21.56 -16.97 -14.99
C THR A 509 20.20 -16.43 -14.57
N PHE A 510 19.87 -15.23 -15.04
CA PHE A 510 18.59 -14.57 -14.77
C PHE A 510 17.74 -14.65 -16.03
N ILE A 511 16.60 -15.34 -15.93
CA ILE A 511 15.78 -15.73 -17.09
C ILE A 511 14.32 -15.42 -16.85
N GLY A 512 13.58 -15.15 -17.93
CA GLY A 512 12.16 -14.85 -17.88
C GLY A 512 11.27 -16.08 -17.66
N MET A 513 9.96 -15.82 -17.61
CA MET A 513 8.96 -16.87 -17.70
C MET A 513 8.96 -17.53 -19.10
N PRO A 514 8.59 -18.81 -19.21
CA PRO A 514 8.43 -19.43 -20.52
C PRO A 514 7.29 -18.77 -21.29
N GLY A 515 7.58 -18.34 -22.52
CA GLY A 515 6.62 -17.69 -23.39
C GLY A 515 6.95 -17.90 -24.87
N PRO A 516 6.04 -17.56 -25.79
CA PRO A 516 6.19 -17.76 -27.22
C PRO A 516 7.31 -16.89 -27.82
N LYS A 517 7.64 -15.76 -27.18
CA LYS A 517 8.70 -14.85 -27.62
C LYS A 517 10.08 -15.17 -27.02
N ALA A 518 10.16 -16.09 -26.07
CA ALA A 518 11.40 -16.46 -25.36
C ALA A 518 12.19 -15.23 -24.90
N GLU A 519 11.59 -14.44 -24.01
CA GLU A 519 12.16 -13.20 -23.51
C GLU A 519 12.92 -13.42 -22.19
N GLY A 520 13.78 -12.45 -21.85
CA GLY A 520 14.56 -12.47 -20.61
C GLY A 520 13.71 -12.12 -19.38
N MET A 521 14.36 -11.70 -18.30
CA MET A 521 13.67 -11.15 -17.13
C MET A 521 12.64 -10.09 -17.56
N SER A 522 11.44 -10.18 -16.99
CA SER A 522 10.41 -9.16 -17.14
C SER A 522 10.61 -8.07 -16.07
N ALA A 523 10.00 -6.91 -16.24
CA ALA A 523 9.90 -5.89 -15.20
C ALA A 523 8.45 -5.60 -14.85
N MET A 524 8.19 -5.12 -13.64
CA MET A 524 6.92 -4.48 -13.30
C MET A 524 7.16 -2.98 -13.12
N SER A 525 6.26 -2.14 -13.61
CA SER A 525 6.27 -0.73 -13.24
C SER A 525 5.76 -0.57 -11.81
N LEU A 526 6.60 -0.01 -10.94
CA LEU A 526 6.23 0.33 -9.56
C LEU A 526 5.54 1.69 -9.49
N MET A 527 5.91 2.58 -10.42
CA MET A 527 5.23 3.85 -10.62
C MET A 527 5.19 4.23 -12.10
N SER A 528 4.02 4.55 -12.64
CA SER A 528 3.83 4.97 -14.03
C SER A 528 2.79 6.06 -14.17
N PHE A 529 2.91 6.87 -15.23
CA PHE A 529 1.99 7.95 -15.53
C PHE A 529 1.54 7.93 -16.99
N ALA A 530 0.27 8.23 -17.20
CA ALA A 530 -0.33 8.41 -18.52
C ALA A 530 -1.07 9.74 -18.61
N ILE A 531 -1.25 10.24 -19.83
CA ILE A 531 -2.05 11.45 -20.10
C ILE A 531 -3.30 11.02 -20.86
N SER A 532 -4.46 11.48 -20.39
CA SER A 532 -5.74 11.26 -21.06
C SER A 532 -5.76 11.90 -22.44
N ALA A 533 -6.18 11.14 -23.45
CA ALA A 533 -6.37 11.62 -24.82
C ALA A 533 -7.46 12.70 -24.91
N ALA A 534 -8.42 12.68 -23.99
CA ALA A 534 -9.52 13.64 -23.91
C ALA A 534 -9.18 14.92 -23.12
N SER A 535 -8.05 14.94 -22.39
CA SER A 535 -7.65 16.11 -21.59
C SER A 535 -7.35 17.31 -22.49
N ASP A 536 -7.87 18.48 -22.11
CA ASP A 536 -7.51 19.78 -22.70
C ASP A 536 -6.20 20.36 -22.11
N HIS A 537 -5.58 19.67 -21.14
CA HIS A 537 -4.43 20.12 -20.36
C HIS A 537 -3.19 19.20 -20.51
N GLN A 538 -3.02 18.59 -21.69
CA GLN A 538 -1.94 17.60 -21.91
C GLN A 538 -0.53 18.17 -21.73
N GLU A 539 -0.30 19.45 -22.07
CA GLU A 539 1.01 20.10 -21.89
C GLU A 539 1.32 20.34 -20.41
N GLU A 540 0.34 20.81 -19.62
CA GLU A 540 0.48 20.97 -18.17
C GLU A 540 0.60 19.62 -17.45
N ALA A 541 -0.10 18.59 -17.93
CA ALA A 541 0.04 17.23 -17.43
C ALA A 541 1.45 16.68 -17.70
N TRP A 542 1.97 16.89 -18.92
CA TRP A 542 3.34 16.51 -19.26
C TRP A 542 4.39 17.28 -18.43
N ASP A 543 4.17 18.57 -18.14
CA ASP A 543 5.09 19.32 -17.27
C ASP A 543 5.24 18.68 -15.89
N PHE A 544 4.13 18.23 -15.30
CA PHE A 544 4.16 17.50 -14.04
C PHE A 544 4.83 16.13 -14.17
N ILE A 545 4.49 15.34 -15.19
CA ILE A 545 5.12 14.02 -15.38
C ILE A 545 6.64 14.18 -15.57
N ARG A 546 7.07 15.12 -16.40
CA ARG A 546 8.48 15.43 -16.66
C ARG A 546 9.23 15.89 -15.41
N TYR A 547 8.57 16.61 -14.51
CA TYR A 547 9.14 17.00 -13.22
C TYR A 547 9.59 15.78 -12.38
N LEU A 548 9.03 14.59 -12.61
CA LEU A 548 9.41 13.36 -11.91
C LEU A 548 10.66 12.67 -12.50
N PHE A 549 11.20 13.16 -13.62
CA PHE A 549 12.29 12.51 -14.37
C PHE A 549 13.67 13.12 -14.14
N ASP A 550 13.81 14.14 -13.30
CA ASP A 550 15.13 14.61 -12.89
C ASP A 550 15.84 13.59 -11.98
N GLU A 551 17.17 13.71 -11.87
CA GLU A 551 18.01 12.77 -11.12
C GLU A 551 17.64 12.69 -9.62
N ASP A 552 17.36 13.82 -8.98
CA ASP A 552 17.03 13.85 -7.55
C ASP A 552 15.67 13.21 -7.28
N SER A 553 14.68 13.52 -8.12
CA SER A 553 13.35 12.91 -8.04
C SER A 553 13.44 11.39 -8.24
N GLN A 554 14.10 10.93 -9.31
CA GLN A 554 14.29 9.50 -9.61
C GLN A 554 15.00 8.75 -8.48
N TYR A 555 16.06 9.34 -7.90
CA TYR A 555 16.76 8.77 -6.75
C TYR A 555 15.82 8.62 -5.55
N LYS A 556 15.11 9.68 -5.15
CA LYS A 556 14.24 9.63 -3.98
C LYS A 556 13.04 8.70 -4.15
N TYR A 557 12.46 8.62 -5.36
CA TYR A 557 11.39 7.67 -5.65
C TYR A 557 11.86 6.22 -5.56
N SER A 558 12.99 5.90 -6.19
CA SER A 558 13.55 4.55 -6.13
C SER A 558 13.87 4.11 -4.70
N GLU A 559 14.31 5.04 -3.83
CA GLU A 559 14.46 4.77 -2.40
C GLU A 559 13.12 4.55 -1.68
N SER A 560 12.12 5.38 -1.96
CA SER A 560 10.80 5.33 -1.29
C SER A 560 10.00 4.08 -1.64
N PHE A 561 10.07 3.66 -2.91
CA PHE A 561 9.29 2.53 -3.45
C PHE A 561 10.05 1.21 -3.47
N LEU A 562 11.31 1.18 -3.01
CA LEU A 562 12.22 0.05 -3.19
C LEU A 562 12.20 -0.40 -4.65
N GLY A 563 12.76 0.42 -5.54
CA GLY A 563 12.71 0.19 -6.97
C GLY A 563 14.00 0.57 -7.70
N ILE A 564 14.07 0.15 -8.96
CA ILE A 564 15.12 0.50 -9.91
C ILE A 564 14.68 1.77 -10.66
N PRO A 565 15.40 2.90 -10.53
CA PRO A 565 15.08 4.10 -11.30
C PRO A 565 15.39 3.88 -12.78
N VAL A 566 14.58 4.48 -13.66
CA VAL A 566 14.81 4.41 -15.12
C VAL A 566 15.91 5.38 -15.58
N SER A 567 16.29 6.34 -14.73
CA SER A 567 17.46 7.22 -14.97
C SER A 567 18.77 6.50 -14.65
N LYS A 568 19.72 6.53 -15.60
CA LYS A 568 21.05 5.93 -15.42
C LYS A 568 21.88 6.67 -14.36
N ASN A 569 21.74 7.99 -14.26
CA ASN A 569 22.46 8.77 -13.25
C ASN A 569 21.91 8.48 -11.85
N ALA A 570 20.58 8.45 -11.71
CA ALA A 570 19.95 8.11 -10.43
C ALA A 570 20.29 6.67 -9.99
N LEU A 571 20.30 5.70 -10.93
CA LEU A 571 20.74 4.33 -10.65
C LEU A 571 22.20 4.29 -10.19
N THR A 572 23.08 5.04 -10.85
CA THR A 572 24.51 5.10 -10.48
C THR A 572 24.68 5.60 -9.06
N ARG A 573 24.05 6.74 -8.74
CA ARG A 573 24.06 7.31 -7.38
C ARG A 573 23.50 6.35 -6.34
N LYS A 574 22.32 5.77 -6.61
CA LYS A 574 21.69 4.78 -5.73
C LYS A 574 22.60 3.58 -5.48
N ASN A 575 23.22 3.03 -6.52
CA ASN A 575 24.16 1.92 -6.39
C ASN A 575 25.38 2.29 -5.56
N GLU A 576 25.94 3.50 -5.71
CA GLU A 576 27.07 3.95 -4.89
C GLU A 576 26.71 3.99 -3.40
N ASP A 577 25.55 4.54 -3.06
CA ASP A 577 25.05 4.64 -1.68
C ASP A 577 24.73 3.24 -1.10
N ASP A 578 24.04 2.39 -1.86
CA ASP A 578 23.70 1.01 -1.47
C ASP A 578 24.95 0.14 -1.29
N ILE A 579 25.92 0.22 -2.22
CA ILE A 579 27.18 -0.53 -2.13
C ILE A 579 27.97 -0.11 -0.90
N ALA A 580 28.05 1.19 -0.62
CA ALA A 580 28.78 1.69 0.55
C ALA A 580 28.18 1.12 1.85
N ARG A 581 26.86 1.25 2.01
CA ARG A 581 26.11 0.74 3.17
C ARG A 581 26.23 -0.78 3.32
N TYR A 582 26.01 -1.52 2.24
CA TYR A 582 26.08 -2.98 2.26
C TYR A 582 27.49 -3.48 2.59
N ASN A 583 28.53 -2.88 2.00
CA ASN A 583 29.90 -3.31 2.23
C ASN A 583 30.39 -3.04 3.66
N GLU A 584 29.94 -1.95 4.28
CA GLU A 584 30.17 -1.65 5.70
C GLU A 584 29.47 -2.69 6.59
N TYR A 585 28.18 -2.96 6.33
CA TYR A 585 27.44 -4.03 7.01
C TYR A 585 28.16 -5.39 6.92
N VAL A 586 28.67 -5.75 5.75
CA VAL A 586 29.43 -7.00 5.55
C VAL A 586 30.72 -7.03 6.38
N GLU A 587 31.44 -5.90 6.51
CA GLU A 587 32.64 -5.84 7.35
C GLU A 587 32.30 -6.10 8.82
N ASP A 588 31.29 -5.41 9.35
CA ASP A 588 30.86 -5.55 10.74
C ASP A 588 30.31 -6.95 11.03
N TYR A 589 29.46 -7.47 10.14
CA TYR A 589 28.90 -8.81 10.24
C TYR A 589 29.99 -9.89 10.24
N ASN A 590 30.97 -9.79 9.33
CA ASN A 590 32.07 -10.75 9.26
C ASN A 590 33.03 -10.62 10.44
N LYS A 591 33.19 -9.42 11.01
CA LYS A 591 33.95 -9.21 12.24
C LYS A 591 33.25 -9.87 13.43
N TYR A 592 31.92 -9.71 13.55
CA TYR A 592 31.11 -10.36 14.58
C TYR A 592 31.27 -11.89 14.55
N ILE A 593 31.18 -12.53 13.36
CA ILE A 593 31.39 -13.98 13.21
C ILE A 593 32.77 -14.41 13.73
N LYS A 594 33.82 -13.64 13.41
CA LYS A 594 35.20 -13.95 13.82
C LYS A 594 35.42 -13.78 15.32
N GLU A 595 34.75 -12.82 15.95
CA GLU A 595 34.89 -12.50 17.38
C GLU A 595 34.09 -13.48 18.26
N GLU A 596 32.90 -13.90 17.83
CA GLU A 596 32.01 -14.79 18.58
C GLU A 596 32.38 -16.29 18.43
N GLY A 597 32.96 -16.70 17.30
CA GLY A 597 33.47 -18.06 17.11
C GLY A 597 32.37 -19.12 17.29
N ALA A 598 32.39 -19.87 18.40
CA ALA A 598 31.42 -20.95 18.66
C ALA A 598 29.99 -20.45 18.92
N SER A 599 29.77 -19.20 19.35
CA SER A 599 28.43 -18.62 19.52
C SER A 599 27.77 -18.18 18.20
N ALA A 600 28.52 -18.13 17.10
CA ALA A 600 28.03 -17.83 15.75
C ALA A 600 27.73 -19.12 14.93
N GLU A 601 27.54 -20.26 15.59
CA GLU A 601 27.34 -21.56 14.95
C GLU A 601 26.13 -21.54 13.98
N GLY A 602 26.38 -21.83 12.70
CA GLY A 602 25.39 -21.78 11.62
C GLY A 602 25.46 -20.53 10.73
N LEU A 603 26.15 -19.47 11.15
CA LEU A 603 26.34 -18.26 10.34
C LEU A 603 27.53 -18.42 9.36
N LYS A 604 27.36 -17.96 8.12
CA LYS A 604 28.42 -17.93 7.09
C LYS A 604 28.89 -16.50 6.86
N GLU A 605 30.18 -16.29 6.60
CA GLU A 605 30.71 -14.98 6.18
C GLU A 605 30.00 -14.50 4.91
N ARG A 606 29.69 -13.21 4.86
CA ARG A 606 29.09 -12.55 3.69
C ARG A 606 30.16 -12.00 2.77
N THR A 607 29.82 -11.87 1.48
CA THR A 607 30.70 -11.29 0.47
C THR A 607 30.23 -9.88 0.12
N LYS A 608 31.20 -8.99 -0.09
CA LYS A 608 30.98 -7.61 -0.55
C LYS A 608 30.49 -7.56 -1.99
N ILE A 609 29.84 -6.45 -2.35
CA ILE A 609 29.50 -6.17 -3.74
C ILE A 609 30.78 -5.80 -4.50
N THR A 610 31.06 -6.53 -5.58
CA THR A 610 32.22 -6.29 -6.45
C THR A 610 31.79 -5.54 -7.73
N PRO A 611 32.74 -4.94 -8.46
CA PRO A 611 32.44 -4.33 -9.77
C PRO A 611 31.79 -5.31 -10.75
N GLU A 612 32.17 -6.59 -10.74
CA GLU A 612 31.59 -7.61 -11.60
C GLU A 612 30.11 -7.90 -11.28
N ILE A 613 29.74 -7.85 -9.98
CA ILE A 613 28.34 -7.96 -9.55
C ILE A 613 27.55 -6.74 -10.03
N CYS A 614 28.12 -5.54 -9.89
CA CYS A 614 27.49 -4.30 -10.37
C CYS A 614 27.27 -4.32 -11.90
N ASP A 615 28.30 -4.72 -12.67
CA ASP A 615 28.18 -4.86 -14.12
C ASP A 615 27.12 -5.90 -14.52
N GLY A 616 27.02 -7.01 -13.77
CA GLY A 616 25.99 -8.03 -13.97
C GLY A 616 24.57 -7.49 -13.73
N TYR A 617 24.40 -6.71 -12.67
CA TYR A 617 23.14 -6.06 -12.33
C TYR A 617 22.71 -5.04 -13.39
N VAL A 618 23.62 -4.17 -13.84
CA VAL A 618 23.32 -3.20 -14.91
C VAL A 618 22.98 -3.91 -16.21
N LYS A 619 23.72 -4.96 -16.59
CA LYS A 619 23.40 -5.77 -17.78
C LYS A 619 22.04 -6.45 -17.68
N LEU A 620 21.62 -6.87 -16.47
CA LEU A 620 20.29 -7.42 -16.28
C LEU A 620 19.23 -6.39 -16.68
N ILE A 621 19.36 -5.15 -16.19
CA ILE A 621 18.44 -4.05 -16.51
C ILE A 621 18.45 -3.70 -18.00
N GLU A 622 19.62 -3.63 -18.63
CA GLU A 622 19.78 -3.34 -20.07
C GLU A 622 19.13 -4.39 -20.99
N ASN A 623 18.94 -5.63 -20.50
CA ASN A 623 18.35 -6.73 -21.26
C ASN A 623 16.85 -6.90 -21.03
N ILE A 624 16.23 -6.11 -20.14
CA ILE A 624 14.78 -6.12 -19.95
C ILE A 624 14.12 -5.58 -21.21
N THR A 625 13.21 -6.38 -21.76
CA THR A 625 12.48 -6.10 -23.00
C THR A 625 10.98 -6.34 -22.84
N VAL A 626 10.54 -6.73 -21.64
CA VAL A 626 9.16 -7.09 -21.33
C VAL A 626 8.76 -6.41 -20.04
N ILE A 627 7.61 -5.72 -20.04
CA ILE A 627 6.97 -5.25 -18.83
C ILE A 627 5.70 -6.04 -18.60
N LYS A 628 5.54 -6.54 -17.36
CA LYS A 628 4.36 -7.28 -16.92
C LYS A 628 3.12 -6.40 -17.00
N THR A 629 2.07 -7.00 -17.55
CA THR A 629 0.73 -6.44 -17.53
C THR A 629 -0.26 -7.55 -17.21
N THR A 630 -1.45 -7.14 -16.80
CA THR A 630 -2.56 -7.99 -16.39
C THR A 630 -3.86 -7.45 -16.99
N ASP A 631 -4.90 -8.26 -16.89
CA ASP A 631 -6.29 -7.88 -17.12
C ASP A 631 -7.12 -8.70 -16.16
N THR A 632 -7.53 -8.07 -15.05
CA THR A 632 -8.19 -8.77 -13.94
C THR A 632 -9.47 -9.47 -14.37
N SER A 633 -10.23 -8.88 -15.30
CA SER A 633 -11.44 -9.50 -15.85
C SER A 633 -11.13 -10.77 -16.64
N ILE A 634 -10.08 -10.74 -17.46
CA ILE A 634 -9.69 -11.89 -18.28
C ILE A 634 -9.06 -12.97 -17.42
N LEU A 635 -8.25 -12.61 -16.43
CA LEU A 635 -7.72 -13.57 -15.45
C LEU A 635 -8.82 -14.24 -14.64
N ALA A 636 -9.86 -13.51 -14.23
CA ALA A 636 -11.03 -14.09 -13.55
C ALA A 636 -11.73 -15.14 -14.43
N ILE A 637 -11.92 -14.86 -15.73
CA ILE A 637 -12.47 -15.81 -16.71
C ILE A 637 -11.58 -17.05 -16.82
N ILE A 638 -10.27 -16.88 -16.92
CA ILE A 638 -9.31 -17.99 -17.04
C ILE A 638 -9.35 -18.86 -15.78
N LYS A 639 -9.28 -18.25 -14.59
CA LYS A 639 -9.33 -18.92 -13.29
C LYS A 639 -10.60 -19.75 -13.13
N GLU A 640 -11.75 -19.20 -13.49
CA GLU A 640 -13.04 -19.89 -13.40
C GLU A 640 -13.10 -21.12 -14.32
N GLU A 641 -12.70 -20.97 -15.60
CA GLU A 641 -12.87 -22.03 -16.59
C GLU A 641 -11.82 -23.15 -16.47
N THR A 642 -10.59 -22.80 -16.09
CA THR A 642 -9.48 -23.76 -15.97
C THR A 642 -9.61 -24.71 -14.78
N ALA A 643 -10.39 -24.35 -13.75
CA ALA A 643 -10.70 -25.23 -12.63
C ALA A 643 -11.24 -26.60 -13.07
N SER A 644 -12.11 -26.62 -14.09
CA SER A 644 -12.67 -27.86 -14.64
C SER A 644 -11.64 -28.73 -15.37
N PHE A 645 -10.63 -28.11 -15.99
CA PHE A 645 -9.53 -28.81 -16.65
C PHE A 645 -8.55 -29.44 -15.64
N PHE A 646 -8.16 -28.69 -14.60
CA PHE A 646 -7.30 -29.20 -13.54
C PHE A 646 -7.98 -30.31 -12.73
N ALA A 647 -9.30 -30.26 -12.58
CA ALA A 647 -10.12 -31.32 -12.00
C ALA A 647 -10.36 -32.54 -12.92
N ASN A 648 -9.78 -32.59 -14.13
CA ASN A 648 -9.98 -33.65 -15.14
C ASN A 648 -11.44 -33.81 -15.63
N GLN A 649 -12.25 -32.75 -15.56
CA GLN A 649 -13.67 -32.79 -15.94
C GLN A 649 -13.90 -32.41 -17.41
N LYS A 650 -13.06 -31.53 -17.97
CA LYS A 650 -13.12 -31.10 -19.38
C LYS A 650 -11.73 -31.19 -20.03
N PRO A 651 -11.63 -31.48 -21.34
CA PRO A 651 -10.37 -31.40 -22.07
C PRO A 651 -9.95 -29.93 -22.27
N ALA A 652 -8.64 -29.68 -22.42
CA ALA A 652 -8.10 -28.33 -22.62
C ALA A 652 -8.75 -27.60 -23.80
N GLU A 653 -9.01 -28.29 -24.92
CA GLU A 653 -9.65 -27.71 -26.10
C GLU A 653 -11.02 -27.09 -25.83
N ASP A 654 -11.86 -27.75 -25.01
CA ASP A 654 -13.19 -27.25 -24.69
C ASP A 654 -13.11 -26.05 -23.72
N VAL A 655 -12.18 -26.10 -22.77
CA VAL A 655 -11.93 -24.99 -21.82
C VAL A 655 -11.42 -23.75 -22.56
N CYS A 656 -10.43 -23.90 -23.43
CA CYS A 656 -9.87 -22.83 -24.25
C CYS A 656 -10.92 -22.14 -25.13
N LYS A 657 -11.83 -22.89 -25.76
CA LYS A 657 -12.94 -22.31 -26.55
C LYS A 657 -13.89 -21.47 -25.70
N VAL A 658 -14.17 -21.89 -24.46
CA VAL A 658 -15.03 -21.13 -23.56
C VAL A 658 -14.34 -19.83 -23.13
N ILE A 659 -13.07 -19.92 -22.72
CA ILE A 659 -12.25 -18.74 -22.37
C ILE A 659 -12.18 -17.77 -23.55
N GLN A 660 -11.84 -18.25 -24.75
CA GLN A 660 -11.79 -17.45 -25.98
C GLN A 660 -13.09 -16.67 -26.19
N ASN A 661 -14.25 -17.33 -26.13
CA ASN A 661 -15.55 -16.67 -26.35
C ASN A 661 -15.87 -15.62 -25.29
N ARG A 662 -15.62 -15.93 -24.01
CA ARG A 662 -15.88 -15.01 -22.89
C ARG A 662 -14.92 -13.81 -22.94
N ALA A 663 -13.64 -14.05 -23.18
CA ALA A 663 -12.61 -13.03 -23.33
C ALA A 663 -12.88 -12.12 -24.54
N THR A 664 -13.23 -12.66 -25.70
CA THR A 664 -13.62 -11.86 -26.88
C THR A 664 -14.82 -10.97 -26.57
N THR A 665 -15.82 -11.50 -25.86
CA THR A 665 -16.99 -10.69 -25.47
C THR A 665 -16.55 -9.53 -24.56
N LYS A 666 -15.72 -9.81 -23.56
CA LYS A 666 -15.23 -8.80 -22.63
C LYS A 666 -14.40 -7.70 -23.30
N VAL A 667 -13.48 -8.07 -24.20
CA VAL A 667 -12.65 -7.12 -24.96
C VAL A 667 -13.47 -6.29 -25.95
N HIS A 668 -14.61 -6.79 -26.45
CA HIS A 668 -15.51 -6.02 -27.31
C HIS A 668 -16.47 -5.08 -26.54
N GLU A 669 -16.71 -5.33 -25.25
CA GLU A 669 -17.55 -4.48 -24.40
C GLU A 669 -16.83 -3.20 -23.95
N ARG A 670 -15.50 -3.27 -23.87
CA ARG A 670 -14.58 -2.13 -23.80
C ARG A 670 -14.36 -1.63 -25.23
#